data_AF-A0A0A2VF47-F1
#
_entry.id   AF-A0A0A2VF47-F1
#
_cell.length_a   1.000
_cell.length_b   1.000
_cell.length_c   1.000
_cell.angle_alpha   90.00
_cell.angle_beta   90.00
_cell.angle_gamma   90.00
#
_symmetry.space_group_name_H-M   'P 1'
#
loop_
_entity.id
_entity.type
_entity.pdbx_description
1 polymer ?
#
loop_
_entity_poly.entity_id
_entity_poly.type
_entity_poly.pdbx_seq_one_letter_code
_entity_poly.pdbx_strand_id
1 'polypeptide(L)'
;MASQPKAHVAIIGAGLSGLRCADVLLQNDFQVTIFEGRDRLGGRVHQTKLSNDHWVDMGPNWIHGATDNVIRDLALETGTGIDDLDEKSCAFDETGVRLEAAESTKYETIMWETIKKAFAYSATSEAGIDPQKSLMDFFQEKIPSRIPDDEPNAEAQRKTIYQICETWGAFIGSPITKQSLKFFWLEECIDSENLFCAGTYRKVLERVAKPAVDKADISFNTIMDMITYKMNAKDKMRVYLRSGNSCEFDEVVVTTPLGWLKKNKTRAFDPPLPRSLSTAIDAISYGCLEKVYISFPEAFWRPKNGQQEIVKGFIQWMSPTYHPELNANRWSQEAVELSSLSADDAHPTLLFYTYGEQSQWFTSELAKRPDKKDKTAFIISYFEPYYSRLPNYTADAAACQPVDCIATDWLNDELAGNGSYGNFQIGLEKADEHIRTMREGLPDQGLWFAGEHTAPYVALGTTTGAYLSVQVLGEKSSPQLSLSSTFPIPSATGDEVLIRVSAAAITADEVSWPEVYESNRIPGHDIAGTIVSLGADYKGSAKPGDEVFAMIKAAAKAGGQADYVPVSGSEIAPKPRCLSMAEAAALPIPVLTAWEALQEHATIQKGDRILVTGASGAVGTMLVQIASKLLGAEVIALASRKSHAQLQSRGASHCVDYNAPDWESSFGSVDAVFDTVGSQVYQKSWRSLRQGGTMVTVADPPPSWAFNHGKPEELRENPEAKYIYFVVTANGKNLEKMAALLDSGVLKPLAVVEFEAEKALQAWEYAAKRGRDGKAVIRFS
;
A
#
# COMPACT_ATOMS: atom_id res chain seq x y z
N MET A 1 -5.79 37.10 -22.10
CA MET A 1 -6.55 36.60 -20.94
C MET A 1 -5.59 36.59 -19.76
N ALA A 2 -5.92 37.23 -18.64
CA ALA A 2 -5.09 37.14 -17.44
C ALA A 2 -5.08 35.67 -16.98
N SER A 3 -3.89 35.09 -16.75
CA SER A 3 -3.77 33.76 -16.15
C SER A 3 -4.52 33.77 -14.81
N GLN A 4 -5.36 32.77 -14.55
CA GLN A 4 -5.97 32.62 -13.23
C GLN A 4 -4.87 32.59 -12.16
N PRO A 5 -5.07 33.21 -10.99
CA PRO A 5 -4.08 33.17 -9.92
C PRO A 5 -3.89 31.72 -9.45
N LYS A 6 -2.64 31.31 -9.29
CA LYS A 6 -2.26 29.99 -8.76
C LYS A 6 -2.79 29.85 -7.34
N ALA A 7 -3.37 28.69 -7.01
CA ALA A 7 -3.75 28.41 -5.63
C ALA A 7 -2.50 28.38 -4.75
N HIS A 8 -2.59 29.01 -3.57
CA HIS A 8 -1.48 29.17 -2.65
C HIS A 8 -1.63 28.25 -1.43
N VAL A 9 -0.72 27.29 -1.29
CA VAL A 9 -0.75 26.27 -0.24
C VAL A 9 0.32 26.55 0.81
N ALA A 10 -0.06 26.49 2.08
CA ALA A 10 0.90 26.44 3.18
C ALA A 10 1.23 25.01 3.59
N ILE A 11 2.49 24.75 3.89
CA ILE A 11 2.97 23.50 4.46
C ILE A 11 3.57 23.79 5.84
N ILE A 12 3.09 23.09 6.86
CA ILE A 12 3.60 23.24 8.23
C ILE A 12 4.60 22.13 8.51
N GLY A 13 5.88 22.48 8.56
CA GLY A 13 7.02 21.58 8.71
C GLY A 13 7.73 21.26 7.39
N ALA A 14 9.06 21.26 7.43
CA ALA A 14 9.95 20.91 6.32
C ALA A 14 10.69 19.59 6.58
N GLY A 15 10.00 18.64 7.20
CA GLY A 15 10.41 17.24 7.24
C GLY A 15 10.26 16.59 5.86
N LEU A 16 10.59 15.30 5.76
CA LEU A 16 10.56 14.57 4.48
C LEU A 16 9.18 14.63 3.78
N SER A 17 8.09 14.50 4.54
CA SER A 17 6.71 14.64 4.02
C SER A 17 6.40 16.05 3.53
N GLY A 18 6.79 17.09 4.27
CA GLY A 18 6.59 18.49 3.87
C GLY A 18 7.38 18.86 2.62
N LEU A 19 8.64 18.41 2.52
CA LEU A 19 9.48 18.63 1.33
C LEU A 19 8.92 17.90 0.10
N ARG A 20 8.49 16.65 0.26
CA ARG A 20 7.84 15.91 -0.82
C ARG A 20 6.50 16.52 -1.20
N CYS A 21 5.73 17.02 -0.25
CA CYS A 21 4.49 17.76 -0.50
C CYS A 21 4.74 18.98 -1.38
N ALA A 22 5.75 19.79 -1.03
CA ALA A 22 6.14 20.95 -1.82
C ALA A 22 6.52 20.56 -3.25
N ASP A 23 7.34 19.52 -3.43
CA ASP A 23 7.72 19.03 -4.76
C ASP A 23 6.50 18.67 -5.63
N VAL A 24 5.58 17.86 -5.10
CA VAL A 24 4.37 17.43 -5.84
C VAL A 24 3.48 18.63 -6.17
N LEU A 25 3.26 19.55 -5.23
CA LEU A 25 2.45 20.76 -5.46
C LEU A 25 3.09 21.69 -6.50
N LEU A 26 4.40 21.91 -6.43
CA LEU A 26 5.14 22.74 -7.38
C LEU A 26 5.12 22.16 -8.80
N GLN A 27 5.13 20.84 -8.94
CA GLN A 27 4.98 20.16 -10.25
C GLN A 27 3.58 20.36 -10.85
N ASN A 28 2.56 20.63 -10.02
CA ASN A 28 1.17 20.88 -10.41
C ASN A 28 0.82 22.38 -10.41
N ASP A 29 1.82 23.25 -10.53
CA ASP A 29 1.67 24.70 -10.70
C ASP A 29 1.01 25.44 -9.50
N PHE A 30 1.07 24.89 -8.30
CA PHE A 30 0.68 25.58 -7.07
C PHE A 30 1.76 26.56 -6.59
N GLN A 31 1.35 27.63 -5.92
CA GLN A 31 2.25 28.45 -5.11
C GLN A 31 2.40 27.81 -3.74
N VAL A 32 3.63 27.69 -3.22
CA VAL A 32 3.90 26.96 -1.96
C VAL A 32 4.70 27.84 -0.99
N THR A 33 4.23 27.91 0.26
CA THR A 33 4.99 28.46 1.40
C THR A 33 5.16 27.40 2.47
N ILE A 34 6.38 27.22 2.99
CA ILE A 34 6.71 26.28 4.05
C ILE A 34 7.09 27.04 5.31
N PHE A 35 6.46 26.69 6.44
CA PHE A 35 6.83 27.19 7.75
C PHE A 35 7.58 26.10 8.52
N GLU A 36 8.87 26.29 8.73
CA GLU A 36 9.74 25.37 9.48
C GLU A 36 10.12 26.01 10.81
N GLY A 37 9.84 25.30 11.91
CA GLY A 37 10.11 25.78 13.26
C GLY A 37 11.60 25.84 13.58
N ARG A 38 12.42 25.05 12.90
CA ARG A 38 13.88 24.98 13.04
C ARG A 38 14.58 25.97 12.10
N ASP A 39 15.88 26.13 12.32
CA ASP A 39 16.81 26.80 11.42
C ASP A 39 17.35 25.89 10.30
N ARG A 40 16.79 24.67 10.16
CA ARG A 40 17.21 23.65 9.21
C ARG A 40 16.03 22.84 8.67
N LEU A 41 16.24 22.22 7.50
CA LEU A 41 15.30 21.27 6.90
C LEU A 41 15.46 19.85 7.50
N GLY A 42 14.55 18.96 7.13
CA GLY A 42 14.64 17.51 7.38
C GLY A 42 13.89 17.02 8.61
N GLY A 43 13.58 17.90 9.56
CA GLY A 43 12.86 17.52 10.78
C GLY A 43 13.62 16.44 11.56
N ARG A 44 13.01 15.24 11.66
CA ARG A 44 13.63 14.05 12.26
C ARG A 44 14.75 13.45 11.39
N VAL A 45 14.78 13.69 10.08
CA VAL A 45 15.93 13.35 9.23
C VAL A 45 17.01 14.40 9.45
N HIS A 46 18.05 14.04 10.22
CA HIS A 46 19.08 14.98 10.63
C HIS A 46 20.41 14.27 10.83
N GLN A 47 21.49 14.91 10.41
CA GLN A 47 22.86 14.41 10.55
C GLN A 47 23.70 15.39 11.35
N THR A 48 24.67 14.87 12.08
CA THR A 48 25.72 15.66 12.73
C THR A 48 27.09 15.04 12.45
N LYS A 49 28.14 15.80 12.72
CA LYS A 49 29.52 15.37 12.52
C LYS A 49 30.16 15.00 13.86
N LEU A 50 30.81 13.84 13.91
CA LEU A 50 31.66 13.41 15.01
C LEU A 50 33.02 14.12 14.94
N SER A 51 33.76 14.14 16.04
CA SER A 51 35.12 14.71 16.10
C SER A 51 36.16 13.99 15.24
N ASN A 52 35.88 12.75 14.82
CA ASN A 52 36.70 11.99 13.87
C ASN A 52 36.34 12.29 12.40
N ASP A 53 35.58 13.37 12.15
CA ASP A 53 35.14 13.84 10.84
C ASP A 53 34.13 12.94 10.08
N HIS A 54 33.62 11.87 10.69
CA HIS A 54 32.53 11.08 10.13
C HIS A 54 31.16 11.73 10.41
N TRP A 55 30.24 11.58 9.45
CA TRP A 55 28.84 11.99 9.60
C TRP A 55 28.03 10.85 10.18
N VAL A 56 27.07 11.17 11.05
CA VAL A 56 26.13 10.19 11.62
C VAL A 56 24.70 10.71 11.62
N ASP A 57 23.74 9.80 11.46
CA ASP A 57 22.31 10.12 11.51
C ASP A 57 21.78 10.23 12.94
N MET A 58 21.30 11.41 13.32
CA MET A 58 20.60 11.64 14.58
C MET A 58 19.18 11.06 14.56
N GLY A 59 18.61 10.75 13.38
CA GLY A 59 17.23 10.29 13.21
C GLY A 59 17.07 8.87 12.66
N PRO A 60 16.71 8.66 11.39
CA PRO A 60 16.65 7.32 10.80
C PRO A 60 18.05 6.79 10.43
N ASN A 61 18.33 5.50 10.66
CA ASN A 61 19.51 4.81 10.08
C ASN A 61 19.14 3.81 8.99
N TRP A 62 17.88 3.35 8.97
CA TRP A 62 17.48 2.17 8.22
C TRP A 62 16.61 2.53 7.02
N ILE A 63 16.67 1.69 5.98
CA ILE A 63 15.79 1.67 4.82
C ILE A 63 15.17 0.27 4.79
N HIS A 64 13.88 0.17 5.10
CA HIS A 64 13.17 -1.10 5.19
C HIS A 64 12.61 -1.50 3.81
N GLY A 65 13.27 -2.46 3.15
CA GLY A 65 12.94 -2.94 1.81
C GLY A 65 14.03 -2.66 0.76
N ALA A 66 14.55 -3.73 0.13
CA ALA A 66 15.66 -3.77 -0.81
C ALA A 66 15.25 -3.79 -2.30
N THR A 67 14.01 -4.11 -2.68
CA THR A 67 13.60 -4.19 -4.10
C THR A 67 12.68 -3.06 -4.57
N ASP A 68 11.79 -2.56 -3.71
CA ASP A 68 10.72 -1.62 -4.11
C ASP A 68 10.57 -0.45 -3.12
N ASN A 69 11.69 0.15 -2.71
CA ASN A 69 11.69 1.27 -1.77
C ASN A 69 12.27 2.55 -2.40
N VAL A 70 11.44 3.59 -2.53
CA VAL A 70 11.83 4.89 -3.11
C VAL A 70 13.02 5.55 -2.40
N ILE A 71 13.19 5.32 -1.09
CA ILE A 71 14.32 5.86 -0.33
C ILE A 71 15.62 5.16 -0.72
N ARG A 72 15.58 3.84 -0.99
CA ARG A 72 16.72 3.11 -1.54
C ARG A 72 17.09 3.67 -2.91
N ASP A 73 16.10 3.89 -3.78
CA ASP A 73 16.36 4.40 -5.13
C ASP A 73 17.00 5.80 -5.08
N LEU A 74 16.53 6.66 -4.17
CA LEU A 74 17.16 7.96 -3.90
C LEU A 74 18.57 7.82 -3.33
N ALA A 75 18.82 6.83 -2.47
CA ALA A 75 20.16 6.56 -1.94
C ALA A 75 21.12 6.16 -3.08
N LEU A 76 20.68 5.28 -3.99
CA LEU A 76 21.43 4.90 -5.18
C LEU A 76 21.64 6.08 -6.14
N GLU A 77 20.60 6.88 -6.42
CA GLU A 77 20.67 8.08 -7.28
C GLU A 77 21.71 9.09 -6.76
N THR A 78 21.79 9.23 -5.44
CA THR A 78 22.69 10.21 -4.79
C THR A 78 24.07 9.66 -4.46
N GLY A 79 24.34 8.38 -4.75
CA GLY A 79 25.57 7.71 -4.36
C GLY A 79 25.77 7.71 -2.83
N THR A 80 24.69 7.48 -2.09
CA THR A 80 24.70 7.27 -0.63
C THR A 80 25.00 5.79 -0.36
N GLY A 81 26.01 5.51 0.48
CA GLY A 81 26.35 4.14 0.85
C GLY A 81 25.20 3.45 1.58
N ILE A 82 24.93 2.21 1.21
CA ILE A 82 23.93 1.33 1.80
C ILE A 82 24.55 -0.04 2.01
N ASP A 83 24.43 -0.59 3.21
CA ASP A 83 25.04 -1.86 3.61
C ASP A 83 23.98 -2.81 4.18
N ASP A 84 24.20 -4.10 3.98
CA ASP A 84 23.48 -5.16 4.68
C ASP A 84 24.26 -5.55 5.94
N LEU A 85 23.64 -5.35 7.09
CA LEU A 85 24.21 -5.65 8.41
C LEU A 85 23.56 -6.85 9.09
N ASP A 86 22.62 -7.55 8.43
CA ASP A 86 21.79 -8.59 9.04
C ASP A 86 22.52 -9.94 9.28
N GLU A 87 23.76 -10.12 8.81
CA GLU A 87 24.34 -11.47 8.73
C GLU A 87 25.06 -11.99 9.98
N LYS A 88 25.50 -11.12 10.91
CA LYS A 88 26.24 -11.57 12.11
C LYS A 88 25.96 -10.64 13.29
N SER A 89 25.73 -11.23 14.45
CA SER A 89 25.51 -10.54 15.72
C SER A 89 26.46 -11.09 16.80
N CYS A 90 26.68 -10.32 17.86
CA CYS A 90 27.42 -10.76 19.05
C CYS A 90 26.56 -10.53 20.29
N ALA A 91 26.14 -11.62 20.96
CA ALA A 91 25.29 -11.53 22.14
C ALA A 91 26.03 -11.84 23.46
N PHE A 92 25.65 -11.16 24.54
CA PHE A 92 26.14 -11.34 25.91
C PHE A 92 24.99 -11.60 26.87
N ASP A 93 25.18 -12.53 27.80
CA ASP A 93 24.20 -12.92 28.80
C ASP A 93 24.05 -11.90 29.95
N GLU A 94 23.17 -12.22 30.91
CA GLU A 94 22.89 -11.34 32.07
C GLU A 94 24.11 -11.11 32.98
N THR A 95 25.17 -11.92 32.87
CA THR A 95 26.43 -11.78 33.62
C THR A 95 27.51 -11.05 32.83
N GLY A 96 27.27 -10.77 31.55
CA GLY A 96 28.21 -10.13 30.64
C GLY A 96 29.18 -11.12 29.99
N VAL A 97 28.88 -12.42 30.05
CA VAL A 97 29.61 -13.47 29.35
C VAL A 97 29.05 -13.59 27.94
N ARG A 98 29.94 -13.69 26.96
CA ARG A 98 29.55 -13.84 25.55
C ARG A 98 28.91 -15.20 25.32
N LEU A 99 27.80 -15.23 24.60
CA LEU A 99 27.20 -16.47 24.13
C LEU A 99 28.07 -17.13 23.05
N GLU A 100 27.97 -18.45 22.93
CA GLU A 100 28.57 -19.17 21.82
C GLU A 100 27.84 -18.81 20.51
N ALA A 101 28.59 -18.70 19.41
CA ALA A 101 28.04 -18.24 18.13
C ALA A 101 26.84 -19.10 17.67
N ALA A 102 26.92 -20.42 17.85
CA ALA A 102 25.85 -21.34 17.51
C ALA A 102 24.57 -21.11 18.32
N GLU A 103 24.69 -20.70 19.59
CA GLU A 103 23.53 -20.39 20.45
C GLU A 103 22.90 -19.06 20.05
N SER A 104 23.72 -18.02 19.82
CA SER A 104 23.22 -16.70 19.35
C SER A 104 22.42 -16.86 18.05
N THR A 105 23.01 -17.52 17.04
CA THR A 105 22.34 -17.77 15.76
C THR A 105 21.06 -18.58 15.93
N LYS A 106 21.05 -19.61 16.78
CA LYS A 106 19.84 -20.41 17.07
C LYS A 106 18.72 -19.53 17.63
N TYR A 107 19.02 -18.69 18.61
CA TYR A 107 18.01 -17.88 19.30
C TYR A 107 17.47 -16.74 18.43
N GLU A 108 18.33 -16.08 17.67
CA GLU A 108 17.91 -15.06 16.69
C GLU A 108 17.05 -15.66 15.58
N THR A 109 17.41 -16.85 15.08
CA THR A 109 16.58 -17.56 14.10
C THR A 109 15.18 -17.83 14.65
N ILE A 110 15.07 -18.23 15.92
CA ILE A 110 13.78 -18.44 16.59
C ILE A 110 13.01 -17.12 16.70
N MET A 111 13.67 -16.02 17.08
CA MET A 111 13.05 -14.69 17.16
C MET A 111 12.50 -14.26 15.79
N TRP A 112 13.34 -14.21 14.76
CA TRP A 112 12.98 -13.76 13.41
C TRP A 112 11.88 -14.60 12.77
N GLU A 113 11.97 -15.93 12.87
CA GLU A 113 10.89 -16.80 12.37
C GLU A 113 9.56 -16.60 13.11
N THR A 114 9.62 -16.29 14.41
CA THR A 114 8.42 -16.03 15.20
C THR A 114 7.81 -14.67 14.87
N ILE A 115 8.63 -13.64 14.61
CA ILE A 115 8.19 -12.33 14.11
C ILE A 115 7.48 -12.49 12.77
N LYS A 116 8.08 -13.20 11.80
CA LYS A 116 7.45 -13.48 10.49
C LYS A 116 6.08 -14.16 10.64
N LYS A 117 5.96 -15.11 11.58
CA LYS A 117 4.68 -15.75 11.91
C LYS A 117 3.69 -14.79 12.58
N ALA A 118 4.17 -13.87 13.42
CA ALA A 118 3.32 -12.88 14.07
C ALA A 118 2.72 -11.91 13.05
N PHE A 119 3.50 -11.43 12.07
CA PHE A 119 2.99 -10.59 10.97
C PHE A 119 1.90 -11.32 10.19
N ALA A 120 2.18 -12.54 9.71
CA ALA A 120 1.21 -13.35 8.97
C ALA A 120 -0.06 -13.67 9.79
N TYR A 121 0.09 -13.97 11.09
CA TYR A 121 -1.02 -14.23 11.99
C TYR A 121 -1.88 -12.97 12.20
N SER A 122 -1.24 -11.83 12.47
CA SER A 122 -1.90 -10.53 12.62
C SER A 122 -2.67 -10.15 11.36
N ALA A 123 -2.05 -10.24 10.18
CA ALA A 123 -2.64 -9.85 8.90
C ALA A 123 -3.87 -10.69 8.49
N THR A 124 -3.91 -11.96 8.90
CA THR A 124 -4.97 -12.91 8.52
C THR A 124 -6.05 -13.10 9.59
N SER A 125 -5.72 -12.81 10.86
CA SER A 125 -6.56 -13.15 12.02
C SER A 125 -6.91 -11.93 12.88
N GLU A 126 -6.58 -10.71 12.46
CA GLU A 126 -6.74 -9.46 13.21
C GLU A 126 -8.06 -9.38 14.00
N ALA A 127 -9.20 -9.63 13.33
CA ALA A 127 -10.52 -9.51 13.93
C ALA A 127 -10.73 -10.41 15.17
N GLY A 128 -10.06 -11.56 15.22
CA GLY A 128 -10.13 -12.52 16.32
C GLY A 128 -9.07 -12.35 17.40
N ILE A 129 -8.10 -11.44 17.22
CA ILE A 129 -7.05 -11.19 18.21
C ILE A 129 -7.60 -10.23 19.28
N ASP A 130 -7.47 -10.63 20.55
CA ASP A 130 -7.76 -9.80 21.71
C ASP A 130 -6.91 -8.51 21.66
N PRO A 131 -7.52 -7.31 21.72
CA PRO A 131 -6.79 -6.05 21.77
C PRO A 131 -5.70 -5.97 22.86
N GLN A 132 -5.83 -6.71 23.96
CA GLN A 132 -4.85 -6.73 25.05
C GLN A 132 -3.66 -7.68 24.79
N LYS A 133 -3.71 -8.51 23.74
CA LYS A 133 -2.64 -9.46 23.45
C LYS A 133 -1.44 -8.75 22.83
N SER A 134 -0.29 -8.88 23.49
CA SER A 134 0.96 -8.29 23.06
C SER A 134 1.78 -9.20 22.14
N LEU A 135 2.79 -8.64 21.48
CA LEU A 135 3.77 -9.44 20.75
C LEU A 135 4.55 -10.37 21.70
N MET A 136 4.85 -9.94 22.93
CA MET A 136 5.48 -10.80 23.94
C MET A 136 4.61 -12.01 24.30
N ASP A 137 3.28 -11.85 24.44
CA ASP A 137 2.38 -12.97 24.70
C ASP A 137 2.44 -14.01 23.57
N PHE A 138 2.58 -13.54 22.32
CA PHE A 138 2.76 -14.44 21.17
C PHE A 138 4.09 -15.20 21.25
N PHE A 139 5.20 -14.53 21.58
CA PHE A 139 6.49 -15.21 21.80
C PHE A 139 6.38 -16.28 22.89
N GLN A 140 5.76 -15.95 24.03
CA GLN A 140 5.57 -16.89 25.14
C GLN A 140 4.69 -18.09 24.76
N GLU A 141 3.73 -17.91 23.87
CA GLU A 141 2.91 -19.00 23.34
C GLU A 141 3.68 -19.92 22.38
N LYS A 142 4.55 -19.34 21.52
CA LYS A 142 5.19 -20.10 20.43
C LYS A 142 6.53 -20.73 20.81
N ILE A 143 7.34 -20.08 21.63
CA ILE A 143 8.70 -20.53 21.98
C ILE A 143 8.74 -21.91 22.66
N PRO A 144 7.82 -22.30 23.57
CA PRO A 144 7.82 -23.64 24.15
C PRO A 144 7.75 -24.78 23.13
N SER A 145 7.16 -24.57 21.96
CA SER A 145 7.15 -25.58 20.88
C SER A 145 8.49 -25.71 20.15
N ARG A 146 9.35 -24.69 20.25
CA ARG A 146 10.68 -24.64 19.62
C ARG A 146 11.79 -25.08 20.57
N ILE A 147 11.57 -24.92 21.88
CA ILE A 147 12.42 -25.39 22.96
C ILE A 147 11.52 -26.13 23.97
N PRO A 148 11.21 -27.41 23.73
CA PRO A 148 10.32 -28.18 24.58
C PRO A 148 10.97 -28.53 25.93
N ASP A 149 10.17 -28.99 26.89
CA ASP A 149 10.62 -29.22 28.28
C ASP A 149 11.64 -30.36 28.44
N ASP A 150 11.76 -31.24 27.44
CA ASP A 150 12.74 -32.34 27.42
C ASP A 150 14.13 -31.92 26.92
N GLU A 151 14.27 -30.70 26.37
CA GLU A 151 15.57 -30.12 26.01
C GLU A 151 16.40 -29.80 27.27
N PRO A 152 17.71 -30.10 27.28
CA PRO A 152 18.60 -29.72 28.38
C PRO A 152 18.54 -28.21 28.66
N ASN A 153 18.33 -27.81 29.92
CA ASN A 153 18.24 -26.42 30.33
C ASN A 153 17.14 -25.60 29.59
N ALA A 154 16.07 -26.24 29.12
CA ALA A 154 14.98 -25.60 28.35
C ALA A 154 14.49 -24.27 28.96
N GLU A 155 14.27 -24.22 30.27
CA GLU A 155 13.82 -23.01 30.96
C GLU A 155 14.80 -21.84 30.82
N ALA A 156 16.10 -22.09 31.04
CA ALA A 156 17.14 -21.08 30.88
C ALA A 156 17.30 -20.64 29.43
N GLN A 157 17.22 -21.58 28.47
CA GLN A 157 17.23 -21.27 27.04
C GLN A 157 16.04 -20.35 26.68
N ARG A 158 14.82 -20.68 27.12
CA ARG A 158 13.63 -19.86 26.86
C ARG A 158 13.73 -18.47 27.47
N LYS A 159 14.22 -18.35 28.72
CA LYS A 159 14.50 -17.05 29.38
C LYS A 159 15.46 -16.19 28.55
N THR A 160 16.48 -16.82 27.96
CA THR A 160 17.48 -16.16 27.12
C THR A 160 16.85 -15.69 25.81
N ILE A 161 16.06 -16.53 25.15
CA ILE A 161 15.33 -16.17 23.92
C ILE A 161 14.37 -15.02 24.17
N TYR A 162 13.60 -15.01 25.27
CA TYR A 162 12.70 -13.89 25.57
C TYR A 162 13.43 -12.55 25.69
N GLN A 163 14.62 -12.52 26.29
CA GLN A 163 15.44 -11.30 26.36
C GLN A 163 15.99 -10.89 24.99
N ILE A 164 16.32 -11.84 24.11
CA ILE A 164 16.66 -11.54 22.71
C ILE A 164 15.44 -10.95 22.01
N CYS A 165 14.24 -11.51 22.19
CA CYS A 165 13.02 -10.96 21.61
C CYS A 165 12.75 -9.51 22.07
N GLU A 166 13.11 -9.14 23.30
CA GLU A 166 12.96 -7.76 23.79
C GLU A 166 13.74 -6.74 22.96
N THR A 167 14.84 -7.14 22.29
CA THR A 167 15.65 -6.25 21.42
C THR A 167 14.86 -5.71 20.23
N TRP A 168 13.79 -6.40 19.80
CA TRP A 168 12.82 -5.87 18.85
C TRP A 168 12.25 -4.51 19.30
N GLY A 169 12.26 -4.25 20.60
CA GLY A 169 11.97 -2.96 21.22
C GLY A 169 12.71 -1.75 20.62
N ALA A 170 13.92 -1.96 20.11
CA ALA A 170 14.70 -0.92 19.43
C ALA A 170 14.17 -0.61 18.02
N PHE A 171 13.49 -1.55 17.36
CA PHE A 171 12.90 -1.35 16.04
C PHE A 171 11.64 -0.48 16.10
N ILE A 172 10.81 -0.62 17.15
CA ILE A 172 9.56 0.15 17.28
C ILE A 172 9.61 1.28 18.32
N GLY A 173 10.71 1.41 19.07
CA GLY A 173 10.90 2.44 20.08
C GLY A 173 10.00 2.27 21.31
N SER A 174 9.61 1.05 21.66
CA SER A 174 8.74 0.73 22.80
C SER A 174 8.89 -0.73 23.24
N PRO A 175 8.60 -1.09 24.51
CA PRO A 175 8.64 -2.49 24.93
C PRO A 175 7.61 -3.35 24.20
N ILE A 176 8.02 -4.55 23.75
CA ILE A 176 7.17 -5.48 23.00
C ILE A 176 6.05 -6.11 23.84
N THR A 177 6.11 -5.96 25.16
CA THR A 177 5.03 -6.28 26.11
C THR A 177 3.85 -5.32 25.99
N LYS A 178 4.05 -4.14 25.39
CA LYS A 178 2.99 -3.16 25.10
C LYS A 178 2.61 -3.13 23.63
N GLN A 179 3.36 -3.77 22.75
CA GLN A 179 3.14 -3.78 21.30
C GLN A 179 1.94 -4.67 20.93
N SER A 180 1.01 -4.15 20.14
CA SER A 180 -0.20 -4.87 19.75
C SER A 180 0.12 -6.04 18.83
N LEU A 181 -0.29 -7.27 19.21
CA LEU A 181 -0.29 -8.38 18.26
C LEU A 181 -1.41 -8.21 17.23
N LYS A 182 -2.54 -7.61 17.63
CA LYS A 182 -3.71 -7.41 16.77
C LYS A 182 -3.33 -6.63 15.52
N PHE A 183 -2.69 -5.48 15.70
CA PHE A 183 -2.30 -4.56 14.62
C PHE A 183 -0.83 -4.65 14.23
N PHE A 184 -0.16 -5.75 14.56
CA PHE A 184 1.25 -5.93 14.23
C PHE A 184 1.51 -5.87 12.72
N TRP A 185 0.55 -6.31 11.90
CA TRP A 185 0.61 -6.22 10.44
C TRP A 185 0.76 -4.78 9.89
N LEU A 186 0.34 -3.75 10.64
CA LEU A 186 0.52 -2.35 10.25
C LEU A 186 1.97 -1.85 10.43
N GLU A 187 2.80 -2.62 11.13
CA GLU A 187 4.23 -2.33 11.32
C GLU A 187 5.10 -3.17 10.36
N GLU A 188 4.46 -4.00 9.52
CA GLU A 188 5.15 -4.71 8.44
C GLU A 188 5.57 -3.69 7.36
N CYS A 189 6.87 -3.52 7.21
CA CYS A 189 7.45 -2.66 6.18
C CYS A 189 7.48 -3.38 4.83
N ILE A 190 7.84 -2.64 3.77
CA ILE A 190 7.99 -3.17 2.40
C ILE A 190 8.87 -4.43 2.42
N ASP A 191 8.31 -5.54 1.92
CA ASP A 191 8.88 -6.89 1.98
C ASP A 191 10.25 -6.96 1.27
N SER A 192 11.33 -7.13 2.04
CA SER A 192 12.70 -7.56 1.66
C SER A 192 13.72 -7.23 2.79
N GLU A 193 15.01 -7.41 2.53
CA GLU A 193 16.13 -7.12 3.46
C GLU A 193 16.12 -5.67 3.99
N ASN A 194 16.54 -5.50 5.25
CA ASN A 194 16.70 -4.18 5.88
C ASN A 194 18.09 -3.62 5.59
N LEU A 195 18.16 -2.44 4.97
CA LEU A 195 19.42 -1.83 4.58
C LEU A 195 19.82 -0.73 5.58
N PHE A 196 21.07 -0.73 6.02
CA PHE A 196 21.64 0.34 6.80
C PHE A 196 22.15 1.46 5.87
N CYS A 197 21.74 2.70 6.13
CA CYS A 197 22.16 3.89 5.37
C CYS A 197 23.57 4.34 5.81
N ALA A 198 24.59 3.58 5.41
CA ALA A 198 25.99 3.80 5.79
C ALA A 198 26.48 5.21 5.47
N GLY A 199 26.14 5.75 4.29
CA GLY A 199 26.51 7.10 3.86
C GLY A 199 25.69 8.24 4.49
N THR A 200 24.82 7.91 5.45
CA THR A 200 23.80 8.76 6.09
C THR A 200 22.71 9.29 5.15
N TYR A 201 21.57 9.71 5.71
CA TYR A 201 20.49 10.31 4.92
C TYR A 201 20.78 11.70 4.32
N ARG A 202 21.98 12.28 4.52
CA ARG A 202 22.29 13.67 4.15
C ARG A 202 22.06 13.96 2.66
N LYS A 203 22.64 13.16 1.77
CA LYS A 203 22.52 13.39 0.32
C LYS A 203 21.09 13.12 -0.19
N VAL A 204 20.43 12.12 0.38
CA VAL A 204 19.00 11.83 0.12
C VAL A 204 18.14 13.03 0.51
N LEU A 205 18.35 13.61 1.70
CA LEU A 205 17.63 14.79 2.16
C LEU A 205 17.90 16.00 1.26
N GLU A 206 19.15 16.26 0.88
CA GLU A 206 19.52 17.32 -0.07
C GLU A 206 18.76 17.16 -1.40
N ARG A 207 18.67 15.93 -1.91
CA ARG A 207 17.96 15.61 -3.15
C ARG A 207 16.45 15.79 -3.05
N VAL A 208 15.84 15.41 -1.92
CA VAL A 208 14.40 15.57 -1.67
C VAL A 208 14.04 17.03 -1.41
N ALA A 209 14.91 17.79 -0.76
CA ALA A 209 14.70 19.20 -0.45
C ALA A 209 14.82 20.11 -1.67
N LYS A 210 15.61 19.72 -2.67
CA LYS A 210 15.96 20.54 -3.82
C LYS A 210 14.77 21.23 -4.51
N PRO A 211 13.66 20.55 -4.85
CA PRO A 211 12.53 21.21 -5.51
C PRO A 211 11.91 22.33 -4.67
N ALA A 212 11.78 22.11 -3.36
CA ALA A 212 11.25 23.11 -2.43
C ALA A 212 12.22 24.29 -2.28
N VAL A 213 13.52 24.03 -2.10
CA VAL A 213 14.55 25.08 -1.98
C VAL A 213 14.62 25.95 -3.24
N ASP A 214 14.46 25.34 -4.41
CA ASP A 214 14.57 26.06 -5.69
C ASP A 214 13.33 26.93 -6.00
N LYS A 215 12.15 26.58 -5.48
CA LYS A 215 10.87 27.15 -5.97
C LYS A 215 9.82 27.53 -4.92
N ALA A 216 9.88 27.00 -3.70
CA ALA A 216 8.95 27.35 -2.63
C ALA A 216 9.48 28.54 -1.81
N ASP A 217 8.58 29.24 -1.13
CA ASP A 217 8.96 30.22 -0.10
C ASP A 217 9.13 29.49 1.24
N ILE A 218 10.34 29.49 1.81
CA ILE A 218 10.65 28.74 3.05
C ILE A 218 11.00 29.71 4.17
N SER A 219 10.19 29.69 5.23
CA SER A 219 10.40 30.47 6.45
C SER A 219 10.94 29.57 7.57
N PHE A 220 12.24 29.70 7.86
CA PHE A 220 12.90 29.05 8.99
C PHE A 220 12.63 29.80 10.31
N ASN A 221 12.89 29.14 11.44
CA ASN A 221 12.65 29.67 12.80
C ASN A 221 11.22 30.20 12.97
N THR A 222 10.27 29.63 12.24
CA THR A 222 8.90 30.12 12.13
C THR A 222 7.95 29.03 12.57
N ILE A 223 7.47 29.15 13.81
CA ILE A 223 6.60 28.15 14.41
C ILE A 223 5.14 28.57 14.26
N MET A 224 4.34 27.70 13.65
CA MET A 224 2.89 27.81 13.61
C MET A 224 2.31 27.65 15.02
N ASP A 225 1.38 28.53 15.37
CA ASP A 225 0.66 28.51 16.64
C ASP A 225 -0.78 28.00 16.50
N MET A 226 -1.51 28.49 15.48
CA MET A 226 -2.89 28.11 15.22
C MET A 226 -3.24 28.20 13.73
N ILE A 227 -4.16 27.36 13.27
CA ILE A 227 -4.76 27.40 11.95
C ILE A 227 -6.26 27.64 12.09
N THR A 228 -6.80 28.60 11.33
CA THR A 228 -8.23 28.64 11.05
C THR A 228 -8.53 28.09 9.67
N TYR A 229 -9.41 27.08 9.58
CA TYR A 229 -9.76 26.40 8.34
C TYR A 229 -11.15 26.77 7.83
N LYS A 230 -11.44 26.45 6.57
CA LYS A 230 -12.63 26.94 5.87
C LYS A 230 -13.91 26.39 6.50
N MET A 231 -14.93 27.22 6.60
CA MET A 231 -16.30 26.79 6.91
C MET A 231 -17.19 26.76 5.67
N ASN A 232 -16.82 27.54 4.64
CA ASN A 232 -17.48 27.58 3.33
C ASN A 232 -16.42 27.53 2.22
N ALA A 233 -16.80 27.06 1.03
CA ALA A 233 -15.90 26.92 -0.12
C ALA A 233 -15.21 28.22 -0.60
N LYS A 234 -15.73 29.39 -0.21
CA LYS A 234 -15.17 30.71 -0.56
C LYS A 234 -14.20 31.28 0.47
N ASP A 235 -14.12 30.67 1.66
CA ASP A 235 -13.27 31.18 2.73
C ASP A 235 -11.80 30.83 2.45
N LYS A 236 -10.88 31.66 2.94
CA LYS A 236 -9.45 31.35 2.97
C LYS A 236 -9.09 30.75 4.32
N MET A 237 -8.07 29.89 4.32
CA MET A 237 -7.45 29.45 5.56
C MET A 237 -6.50 30.51 6.06
N ARG A 238 -6.25 30.53 7.38
CA ARG A 238 -5.26 31.43 7.97
C ARG A 238 -4.34 30.67 8.91
N VAL A 239 -3.05 30.92 8.78
CA VAL A 239 -2.00 30.39 9.65
C VAL A 239 -1.51 31.52 10.55
N TYR A 240 -1.61 31.33 11.86
CA TYR A 240 -1.10 32.24 12.89
C TYR A 240 0.24 31.71 13.39
N LEU A 241 1.22 32.61 13.52
CA LEU A 241 2.59 32.29 13.91
C LEU A 241 2.82 32.69 15.37
N ARG A 242 3.71 31.99 16.09
CA ARG A 242 4.09 32.35 17.47
C ARG A 242 4.67 33.77 17.60
N SER A 243 5.17 34.35 16.51
CA SER A 243 5.62 35.74 16.46
C SER A 243 4.48 36.77 16.55
N GLY A 244 3.22 36.35 16.43
CA GLY A 244 2.02 37.19 16.42
C GLY A 244 1.53 37.56 15.02
N ASN A 245 2.27 37.22 13.96
CA ASN A 245 1.87 37.46 12.57
C ASN A 245 0.90 36.38 12.06
N SER A 246 0.17 36.67 10.99
CA SER A 246 -0.67 35.68 10.30
C SER A 246 -0.63 35.83 8.78
N CYS A 247 -0.89 34.73 8.07
CA CYS A 247 -0.90 34.66 6.60
C CYS A 247 -2.11 33.84 6.11
N GLU A 248 -2.64 34.19 4.93
CA GLU A 248 -3.81 33.51 4.34
C GLU A 248 -3.41 32.60 3.18
N PHE A 249 -4.10 31.47 3.07
CA PHE A 249 -3.83 30.42 2.08
C PHE A 249 -5.12 29.83 1.52
N ASP A 250 -5.05 29.26 0.32
CA ASP A 250 -6.11 28.42 -0.24
C ASP A 250 -6.21 27.11 0.54
N GLU A 251 -5.09 26.48 0.83
CA GLU A 251 -5.04 25.15 1.46
C GLU A 251 -3.90 25.11 2.48
N VAL A 252 -4.02 24.26 3.51
CA VAL A 252 -2.96 24.05 4.50
C VAL A 252 -2.70 22.56 4.68
N VAL A 253 -1.45 22.15 4.47
CA VAL A 253 -0.97 20.79 4.73
C VAL A 253 -0.16 20.76 6.02
N VAL A 254 -0.65 20.04 7.01
CA VAL A 254 0.01 19.87 8.31
C VAL A 254 0.90 18.65 8.28
N THR A 255 2.21 18.85 8.42
CA THR A 255 3.20 17.77 8.43
C THR A 255 3.95 17.61 9.75
N THR A 256 3.41 18.24 10.80
CA THR A 256 3.95 18.15 12.15
C THR A 256 3.91 16.70 12.66
N PRO A 257 4.88 16.26 13.47
CA PRO A 257 4.89 14.90 14.02
C PRO A 257 3.64 14.58 14.87
N LEU A 258 3.28 13.29 14.94
CA LEU A 258 2.09 12.85 15.69
C LEU A 258 2.13 13.28 17.16
N GLY A 259 3.29 13.18 17.82
CA GLY A 259 3.47 13.65 19.20
C GLY A 259 3.17 15.15 19.37
N TRP A 260 3.46 15.97 18.36
CA TRP A 260 3.11 17.39 18.37
C TRP A 260 1.60 17.58 18.24
N LEU A 261 0.95 16.87 17.32
CA LEU A 261 -0.51 16.91 17.15
C LEU A 261 -1.24 16.49 18.43
N LYS A 262 -0.82 15.39 19.07
CA LYS A 262 -1.42 14.92 20.32
C LYS A 262 -1.47 16.01 21.40
N LYS A 263 -0.37 16.77 21.54
CA LYS A 263 -0.22 17.84 22.53
C LYS A 263 -0.91 19.15 22.17
N ASN A 264 -1.00 19.45 20.87
CA ASN A 264 -1.39 20.78 20.41
C ASN A 264 -2.74 20.85 19.68
N LYS A 265 -3.34 19.72 19.27
CA LYS A 265 -4.57 19.70 18.46
C LYS A 265 -5.77 20.46 19.03
N THR A 266 -5.84 20.65 20.35
CA THR A 266 -6.92 21.39 21.01
C THR A 266 -6.76 22.91 20.93
N ARG A 267 -5.52 23.40 20.73
CA ARG A 267 -5.21 24.84 20.62
C ARG A 267 -4.78 25.27 19.22
N ALA A 268 -4.28 24.34 18.41
CA ALA A 268 -3.68 24.61 17.11
C ALA A 268 -4.71 24.74 15.97
N PHE A 269 -5.99 24.46 16.23
CA PHE A 269 -7.03 24.45 15.22
C PHE A 269 -8.29 25.17 15.72
N ASP A 270 -8.78 26.12 14.94
CA ASP A 270 -10.03 26.85 15.19
C ASP A 270 -10.90 26.90 13.90
N PRO A 271 -12.07 26.25 13.86
CA PRO A 271 -12.70 25.53 14.95
C PRO A 271 -11.93 24.26 15.36
N PRO A 272 -12.25 23.65 16.52
CA PRO A 272 -11.62 22.40 16.94
C PRO A 272 -11.83 21.27 15.92
N LEU A 273 -10.81 20.43 15.75
CA LEU A 273 -10.89 19.26 14.87
C LEU A 273 -12.10 18.38 15.20
N PRO A 274 -12.78 17.79 14.20
CA PRO A 274 -13.87 16.86 14.44
C PRO A 274 -13.47 15.71 15.36
N ARG A 275 -14.44 15.22 16.14
CA ARG A 275 -14.20 14.17 17.14
C ARG A 275 -13.53 12.92 16.53
N SER A 276 -13.90 12.53 15.31
CA SER A 276 -13.30 11.40 14.60
C SER A 276 -11.80 11.57 14.44
N LEU A 277 -11.38 12.72 13.91
CA LEU A 277 -9.97 13.04 13.66
C LEU A 277 -9.19 13.22 14.97
N SER A 278 -9.77 13.91 15.95
CA SER A 278 -9.15 14.04 17.28
C SER A 278 -8.96 12.68 17.96
N THR A 279 -9.94 11.77 17.85
CA THR A 279 -9.85 10.41 18.40
C THR A 279 -8.77 9.61 17.68
N ALA A 280 -8.68 9.72 16.35
CA ALA A 280 -7.66 9.05 15.57
C ALA A 280 -6.24 9.49 15.96
N ILE A 281 -6.01 10.79 16.12
CA ILE A 281 -4.72 11.33 16.61
C ILE A 281 -4.39 10.80 18.01
N ASP A 282 -5.40 10.63 18.87
CA ASP A 282 -5.17 10.15 20.23
C ASP A 282 -4.92 8.66 20.36
N ALA A 283 -5.50 7.86 19.47
CA ALA A 283 -5.43 6.41 19.49
C ALA A 283 -4.02 5.89 19.18
N ILE A 284 -3.35 6.43 18.16
CA ILE A 284 -2.05 5.93 17.72
C ILE A 284 -0.97 6.33 18.74
N SER A 285 -0.14 5.36 19.12
CA SER A 285 0.93 5.55 20.10
C SER A 285 2.14 6.24 19.48
N TYR A 286 2.99 6.80 20.32
CA TYR A 286 4.18 7.55 19.88
C TYR A 286 5.42 7.02 20.60
N GLY A 287 6.30 6.37 19.83
CA GLY A 287 7.48 5.67 20.32
C GLY A 287 8.58 6.62 20.77
N CYS A 288 9.50 6.09 21.56
CA CYS A 288 10.59 6.81 22.21
C CYS A 288 11.91 6.08 21.97
N LEU A 289 12.49 6.19 20.78
CA LEU A 289 13.83 5.70 20.46
C LEU A 289 14.85 6.84 20.53
N GLU A 290 15.99 6.60 21.19
CA GLU A 290 17.14 7.50 21.23
C GLU A 290 18.41 6.73 20.86
N LYS A 291 19.45 7.46 20.46
CA LYS A 291 20.72 6.93 20.02
C LYS A 291 21.88 7.52 20.80
N VAL A 292 22.91 6.72 20.97
CA VAL A 292 24.19 7.16 21.56
C VAL A 292 25.35 6.65 20.72
N TYR A 293 26.10 7.58 20.14
CA TYR A 293 27.33 7.32 19.42
C TYR A 293 28.53 7.47 20.36
N ILE A 294 29.37 6.44 20.44
CA ILE A 294 30.61 6.44 21.22
C ILE A 294 31.76 6.10 20.27
N SER A 295 32.63 7.08 20.03
CA SER A 295 33.75 6.95 19.08
C SER A 295 35.06 6.69 19.80
N PHE A 296 35.93 5.89 19.18
CA PHE A 296 37.22 5.47 19.71
C PHE A 296 38.35 5.80 18.72
N PRO A 297 39.63 5.81 19.14
CA PRO A 297 40.75 6.01 18.21
C PRO A 297 40.88 4.87 17.20
N GLU A 298 40.59 3.64 17.61
CA GLU A 298 40.56 2.44 16.77
C GLU A 298 39.38 1.54 17.18
N ALA A 299 38.89 0.73 16.25
CA ALA A 299 37.83 -0.24 16.53
C ALA A 299 38.40 -1.44 17.29
N PHE A 300 38.66 -1.27 18.60
CA PHE A 300 39.36 -2.27 19.42
C PHE A 300 38.66 -3.64 19.44
N TRP A 301 37.34 -3.67 19.26
CA TRP A 301 36.53 -4.90 19.20
C TRP A 301 36.79 -5.75 17.94
N ARG A 302 37.45 -5.20 16.92
CA ARG A 302 37.78 -5.92 15.68
C ARG A 302 38.99 -6.84 15.89
N PRO A 303 39.07 -7.95 15.13
CA PRO A 303 40.21 -8.87 15.23
C PRO A 303 41.53 -8.17 14.91
N LYS A 304 42.57 -8.46 15.72
CA LYS A 304 43.96 -8.13 15.40
C LYS A 304 44.61 -9.31 14.64
N ASN A 305 45.61 -9.03 13.80
CA ASN A 305 46.24 -9.99 12.87
C ASN A 305 46.23 -11.47 13.34
N GLY A 306 45.54 -12.33 12.59
CA GLY A 306 45.44 -13.77 12.86
C GLY A 306 44.29 -14.19 13.78
N GLN A 307 43.53 -13.26 14.36
CA GLN A 307 42.29 -13.55 15.10
C GLN A 307 41.10 -13.74 14.15
N GLN A 308 40.18 -14.64 14.50
CA GLN A 308 38.89 -14.74 13.82
C GLN A 308 38.04 -13.49 14.05
N GLU A 309 37.21 -13.12 13.08
CA GLU A 309 36.25 -12.03 13.22
C GLU A 309 35.20 -12.41 14.27
N ILE A 310 35.14 -11.63 15.35
CA ILE A 310 34.31 -11.92 16.52
C ILE A 310 33.13 -10.96 16.62
N VAL A 311 33.28 -9.72 16.15
CA VAL A 311 32.27 -8.66 16.26
C VAL A 311 32.09 -8.04 14.88
N LYS A 312 30.89 -8.24 14.31
CA LYS A 312 30.42 -7.65 13.07
C LYS A 312 28.93 -7.35 13.26
N GLY A 313 28.43 -6.20 12.81
CA GLY A 313 26.99 -5.88 12.83
C GLY A 313 26.45 -5.57 14.23
N PHE A 314 25.38 -6.27 14.63
CA PHE A 314 24.70 -6.04 15.90
C PHE A 314 25.46 -6.60 17.10
N ILE A 315 25.39 -5.91 18.23
CA ILE A 315 25.88 -6.34 19.52
C ILE A 315 24.75 -6.22 20.53
N GLN A 316 24.46 -7.28 21.25
CA GLN A 316 23.34 -7.36 22.19
C GLN A 316 23.83 -7.73 23.58
N TRP A 317 23.39 -6.98 24.58
CA TRP A 317 23.59 -7.29 25.99
C TRP A 317 22.24 -7.49 26.66
N MET A 318 22.04 -8.69 27.17
CA MET A 318 20.86 -9.06 27.95
C MET A 318 20.76 -8.28 29.26
N SER A 319 19.60 -8.35 29.90
CA SER A 319 19.25 -7.61 31.12
C SER A 319 20.32 -7.78 32.20
N PRO A 320 21.18 -6.77 32.44
CA PRO A 320 22.46 -6.99 33.11
C PRO A 320 22.30 -7.18 34.62
N THR A 321 23.18 -7.99 35.21
CA THR A 321 23.38 -8.09 36.68
C THR A 321 24.60 -7.31 37.16
N TYR A 322 25.45 -6.87 36.23
CA TYR A 322 26.75 -6.24 36.46
C TYR A 322 26.74 -4.70 36.37
N HIS A 323 25.57 -4.07 36.20
CA HIS A 323 25.45 -2.62 36.17
C HIS A 323 24.29 -2.05 37.03
N PRO A 324 24.15 -2.45 38.31
CA PRO A 324 23.00 -2.09 39.14
C PRO A 324 22.93 -0.60 39.51
N GLU A 325 24.06 0.13 39.44
CA GLU A 325 24.13 1.52 39.93
C GLU A 325 23.42 2.53 39.01
N LEU A 326 23.61 2.40 37.69
CA LEU A 326 22.97 3.29 36.71
C LEU A 326 21.91 2.57 35.87
N ASN A 327 21.86 1.24 35.88
CA ASN A 327 20.81 0.45 35.24
C ASN A 327 20.11 -0.49 36.23
N ALA A 328 19.53 0.08 37.30
CA ALA A 328 18.82 -0.66 38.34
C ALA A 328 17.60 -1.45 37.81
N ASN A 329 16.97 -0.97 36.72
CA ASN A 329 15.85 -1.63 36.06
C ASN A 329 16.28 -2.75 35.09
N ARG A 330 17.60 -2.98 34.94
CA ARG A 330 18.17 -4.03 34.08
C ARG A 330 17.70 -3.98 32.62
N TRP A 331 17.60 -2.78 32.04
CA TRP A 331 17.31 -2.64 30.61
C TRP A 331 18.40 -3.31 29.77
N SER A 332 18.02 -4.13 28.80
CA SER A 332 18.93 -4.68 27.79
C SER A 332 19.53 -3.56 26.94
N GLN A 333 20.69 -3.81 26.34
CA GLN A 333 21.34 -2.88 25.43
C GLN A 333 21.53 -3.53 24.07
N GLU A 334 21.42 -2.71 23.03
CA GLU A 334 21.78 -3.08 21.67
C GLU A 334 22.63 -1.98 21.06
N ALA A 335 23.65 -2.39 20.30
CA ALA A 335 24.45 -1.50 19.50
C ALA A 335 24.72 -2.07 18.12
N VAL A 336 25.03 -1.19 17.17
CA VAL A 336 25.63 -1.54 15.88
C VAL A 336 27.05 -0.99 15.88
N GLU A 337 28.02 -1.82 15.49
CA GLU A 337 29.38 -1.33 15.27
C GLU A 337 29.53 -0.82 13.83
N LEU A 338 30.06 0.39 13.70
CA LEU A 338 30.13 1.09 12.40
C LEU A 338 31.47 0.86 11.68
N SER A 339 32.31 -0.04 12.20
CA SER A 339 33.64 -0.30 11.65
C SER A 339 33.65 -1.39 10.58
N SER A 340 32.57 -2.15 10.43
CA SER A 340 32.38 -3.13 9.36
C SER A 340 31.59 -2.64 8.16
N LEU A 341 31.16 -1.37 8.18
CA LEU A 341 30.57 -0.73 7.01
C LEU A 341 31.53 -0.77 5.81
N SER A 342 31.00 -0.49 4.62
CA SER A 342 31.78 -0.29 3.40
C SER A 342 32.90 0.74 3.63
N ALA A 343 34.06 0.51 3.00
CA ALA A 343 35.32 1.17 3.39
C ALA A 343 35.29 2.71 3.44
N ASP A 344 34.48 3.35 2.59
CA ASP A 344 34.35 4.81 2.56
C ASP A 344 33.53 5.37 3.74
N ASP A 345 32.69 4.55 4.37
CA ASP A 345 31.78 4.90 5.46
C ASP A 345 32.18 4.27 6.81
N ALA A 346 33.13 3.33 6.82
CA ALA A 346 33.57 2.63 8.03
C ALA A 346 34.31 3.54 9.02
N HIS A 347 33.94 3.46 10.30
CA HIS A 347 34.62 4.21 11.36
C HIS A 347 34.53 3.56 12.75
N PRO A 348 35.48 3.84 13.67
CA PRO A 348 35.57 3.20 14.99
C PRO A 348 34.55 3.76 15.99
N THR A 349 33.26 3.54 15.73
CA THR A 349 32.17 4.05 16.55
C THR A 349 31.15 2.94 16.83
N LEU A 350 30.71 2.88 18.09
CA LEU A 350 29.56 2.09 18.51
C LEU A 350 28.32 2.99 18.54
N LEU A 351 27.24 2.54 17.88
CA LEU A 351 25.94 3.18 17.88
C LEU A 351 24.99 2.37 18.76
N PHE A 352 24.69 2.87 19.96
CA PHE A 352 23.70 2.28 20.86
C PHE A 352 22.30 2.79 20.56
N TYR A 353 21.30 1.91 20.69
CA TYR A 353 19.89 2.27 20.68
C TYR A 353 19.31 2.10 22.09
N THR A 354 18.60 3.11 22.57
CA THR A 354 17.79 3.02 23.80
C THR A 354 16.34 3.28 23.46
N TYR A 355 15.41 2.61 24.14
CA TYR A 355 13.97 2.83 23.88
C TYR A 355 13.09 2.85 25.12
N GLY A 356 11.88 3.41 24.97
CA GLY A 356 10.84 3.39 26.00
C GLY A 356 11.28 4.08 27.30
N GLU A 357 11.05 3.41 28.43
CA GLU A 357 11.34 3.95 29.77
C GLU A 357 12.85 4.18 29.99
N GLN A 358 13.70 3.37 29.34
CA GLN A 358 15.15 3.58 29.37
C GLN A 358 15.52 4.93 28.75
N SER A 359 15.01 5.24 27.56
CA SER A 359 15.28 6.52 26.88
C SER A 359 14.75 7.71 27.68
N GLN A 360 13.55 7.59 28.26
CA GLN A 360 12.97 8.63 29.10
C GLN A 360 13.83 8.92 30.33
N TRP A 361 14.30 7.87 31.01
CA TRP A 361 15.20 8.02 32.13
C TRP A 361 16.55 8.59 31.70
N PHE A 362 17.16 8.04 30.65
CA PHE A 362 18.49 8.41 30.20
C PHE A 362 18.57 9.86 29.72
N THR A 363 17.62 10.30 28.89
CA THR A 363 17.54 11.70 28.42
C THR A 363 17.24 12.68 29.56
N SER A 364 16.36 12.31 30.50
CA SER A 364 16.09 13.10 31.71
C SER A 364 17.35 13.28 32.57
N GLU A 365 18.11 12.21 32.76
CA GLU A 365 19.41 12.28 33.42
C GLU A 365 20.37 13.17 32.63
N LEU A 366 20.57 12.92 31.34
CA LEU A 366 21.48 13.69 30.50
C LEU A 366 21.16 15.20 30.51
N ALA A 367 19.88 15.57 30.54
CA ALA A 367 19.42 16.96 30.60
C ALA A 367 19.78 17.69 31.91
N LYS A 368 19.97 16.96 33.02
CA LYS A 368 20.39 17.55 34.31
C LYS A 368 21.84 18.02 34.32
N ARG A 369 22.63 17.66 33.31
CA ARG A 369 24.08 17.92 33.26
C ARG A 369 24.38 19.23 32.52
N PRO A 370 25.15 20.15 33.13
CA PRO A 370 25.23 21.54 32.69
C PRO A 370 26.04 21.75 31.41
N ASP A 371 27.04 20.91 31.14
CA ASP A 371 27.94 21.08 29.99
C ASP A 371 28.28 19.77 29.25
N LYS A 372 28.97 19.90 28.10
CA LYS A 372 29.34 18.76 27.24
C LYS A 372 30.24 17.76 27.97
N LYS A 373 31.12 18.22 28.86
CA LYS A 373 32.08 17.35 29.55
C LYS A 373 31.36 16.46 30.55
N ASP A 374 30.44 17.01 31.34
CA ASP A 374 29.64 16.24 32.30
C ASP A 374 28.69 15.26 31.61
N LYS A 375 28.10 15.67 30.47
CA LYS A 375 27.30 14.78 29.61
C LYS A 375 28.13 13.62 29.08
N THR A 376 29.32 13.90 28.56
CA THR A 376 30.24 12.89 28.03
C THR A 376 30.65 11.90 29.13
N ALA A 377 31.05 12.40 30.31
CA ALA A 377 31.42 11.56 31.45
C ALA A 377 30.29 10.60 31.85
N PHE A 378 29.05 11.10 31.89
CA PHE A 378 27.90 10.24 32.18
C PHE A 378 27.60 9.20 31.11
N ILE A 379 27.65 9.59 29.83
CA ILE A 379 27.49 8.64 28.72
C ILE A 379 28.51 7.51 28.87
N ILE A 380 29.78 7.86 29.09
CA ILE A 380 30.87 6.90 29.29
C ILE A 380 30.55 5.99 30.48
N SER A 381 30.25 6.55 31.67
CA SER A 381 29.94 5.75 32.87
C SER A 381 28.74 4.83 32.71
N TYR A 382 27.74 5.22 31.92
CA TYR A 382 26.56 4.39 31.67
C TYR A 382 26.86 3.25 30.69
N PHE A 383 27.63 3.49 29.62
CA PHE A 383 27.84 2.50 28.56
C PHE A 383 29.11 1.64 28.72
N GLU A 384 30.09 2.07 29.52
CA GLU A 384 31.34 1.32 29.77
C GLU A 384 31.12 -0.12 30.22
N PRO A 385 30.18 -0.42 31.14
CA PRO A 385 29.95 -1.79 31.59
C PRO A 385 29.56 -2.77 30.48
N TYR A 386 29.09 -2.27 29.33
CA TYR A 386 28.74 -3.07 28.15
C TYR A 386 29.89 -3.16 27.17
N TYR A 387 30.42 -2.03 26.66
CA TYR A 387 31.50 -2.08 25.67
C TYR A 387 32.81 -2.63 26.24
N SER A 388 33.00 -2.61 27.56
CA SER A 388 34.13 -3.29 28.23
C SER A 388 34.07 -4.82 28.17
N ARG A 389 32.93 -5.41 27.78
CA ARG A 389 32.77 -6.85 27.53
C ARG A 389 33.22 -7.27 26.14
N LEU A 390 33.44 -6.31 25.24
CA LEU A 390 33.91 -6.60 23.90
C LEU A 390 35.34 -7.16 23.92
N PRO A 391 35.70 -8.00 22.94
CA PRO A 391 37.06 -8.52 22.81
C PRO A 391 38.09 -7.41 22.76
N ASN A 392 39.30 -7.70 23.27
CA ASN A 392 40.45 -6.80 23.29
C ASN A 392 40.28 -5.52 24.12
N TYR A 393 39.20 -5.36 24.90
CA TYR A 393 39.08 -4.23 25.83
C TYR A 393 40.19 -4.27 26.89
N THR A 394 40.78 -3.12 27.19
CA THR A 394 41.72 -2.95 28.29
C THR A 394 41.52 -1.56 28.87
N ALA A 395 41.16 -1.48 30.16
CA ALA A 395 40.67 -0.27 30.80
C ALA A 395 41.59 0.95 30.66
N ASP A 396 42.91 0.76 30.66
CA ASP A 396 43.89 1.85 30.54
C ASP A 396 44.46 2.02 29.12
N ALA A 397 44.03 1.20 28.15
CA ALA A 397 44.53 1.29 26.78
C ALA A 397 43.90 2.48 26.06
N ALA A 398 44.73 3.33 25.47
CA ALA A 398 44.29 4.51 24.71
C ALA A 398 43.27 4.15 23.61
N ALA A 399 43.46 3.01 22.94
CA ALA A 399 42.54 2.46 21.94
C ALA A 399 41.11 2.22 22.46
N CYS A 400 40.95 1.95 23.75
CA CYS A 400 39.69 1.64 24.41
C CYS A 400 39.05 2.86 25.09
N GLN A 401 39.70 4.03 25.03
CA GLN A 401 39.16 5.27 25.61
C GLN A 401 38.29 6.00 24.59
N PRO A 402 37.03 6.33 24.92
CA PRO A 402 36.20 7.15 24.06
C PRO A 402 36.84 8.52 23.77
N VAL A 403 36.83 8.93 22.50
CA VAL A 403 37.30 10.26 22.06
C VAL A 403 36.16 11.24 21.83
N ASP A 404 34.94 10.73 21.62
CA ASP A 404 33.74 11.55 21.48
C ASP A 404 32.49 10.76 21.84
N CYS A 405 31.51 11.47 22.37
CA CYS A 405 30.19 10.92 22.65
C CYS A 405 29.11 11.90 22.20
N ILE A 406 28.15 11.39 21.43
CA ILE A 406 26.97 12.16 20.99
C ILE A 406 25.74 11.34 21.33
N ALA A 407 24.76 11.96 21.98
CA ALA A 407 23.45 11.36 22.23
C ALA A 407 22.35 12.21 21.59
N THR A 408 21.31 11.57 21.09
CA THR A 408 20.09 12.27 20.64
C THR A 408 19.24 12.70 21.84
N ASP A 409 18.32 13.62 21.60
CA ASP A 409 17.45 14.20 22.64
C ASP A 409 16.06 14.52 22.08
N TRP A 410 15.52 13.60 21.27
CA TRP A 410 14.21 13.78 20.62
C TRP A 410 13.06 13.86 21.62
N LEU A 411 13.21 13.22 22.79
CA LEU A 411 12.27 13.28 23.91
C LEU A 411 12.14 14.67 24.53
N ASN A 412 13.15 15.53 24.46
CA ASN A 412 13.08 16.92 24.92
C ASN A 412 12.84 17.92 23.78
N ASP A 413 12.71 17.44 22.54
CA ASP A 413 12.45 18.26 21.36
C ASP A 413 10.95 18.44 21.12
N GLU A 414 10.43 19.64 21.42
CA GLU A 414 9.02 20.00 21.21
C GLU A 414 8.59 19.86 19.74
N LEU A 415 9.46 20.22 18.79
CA LEU A 415 9.16 20.21 17.35
C LEU A 415 9.19 18.79 16.76
N ALA A 416 9.87 17.85 17.43
CA ALA A 416 9.75 16.42 17.15
C ALA A 416 8.50 15.78 17.82
N GLY A 417 7.76 16.54 18.62
CA GLY A 417 6.64 16.03 19.40
C GLY A 417 7.07 15.25 20.65
N ASN A 418 8.32 15.42 21.10
CA ASN A 418 8.92 14.73 22.24
C ASN A 418 8.89 13.20 22.08
N GLY A 419 9.41 12.72 20.96
CA GLY A 419 9.44 11.30 20.63
C GLY A 419 9.97 11.05 19.22
N SER A 420 9.89 9.80 18.79
CA SER A 420 10.58 9.29 17.60
C SER A 420 9.64 9.06 16.41
N TYR A 421 8.67 8.15 16.48
CA TYR A 421 7.72 7.82 15.40
C TYR A 421 6.45 7.13 15.94
N GLY A 422 5.39 7.03 15.13
CA GLY A 422 4.16 6.34 15.52
C GLY A 422 4.35 4.82 15.64
N ASN A 423 3.66 4.20 16.58
CA ASN A 423 3.61 2.74 16.74
C ASN A 423 2.25 2.26 17.27
N PHE A 424 2.04 0.95 17.36
CA PHE A 424 0.75 0.35 17.71
C PHE A 424 0.82 -0.45 19.01
N GLN A 425 0.11 0.03 20.03
CA GLN A 425 0.09 -0.60 21.36
C GLN A 425 -1.21 -1.35 21.64
N ILE A 426 -1.15 -2.27 22.60
CA ILE A 426 -2.31 -3.01 23.11
C ILE A 426 -3.46 -2.07 23.50
N GLY A 427 -4.69 -2.55 23.39
CA GLY A 427 -5.92 -1.80 23.63
C GLY A 427 -6.46 -1.05 22.41
N LEU A 428 -5.77 -1.07 21.28
CA LEU A 428 -6.28 -0.56 20.01
C LEU A 428 -7.39 -1.46 19.46
N GLU A 429 -8.43 -0.84 18.88
CA GLU A 429 -9.58 -1.52 18.29
C GLU A 429 -9.72 -1.32 16.77
N LYS A 430 -9.27 -0.16 16.25
CA LYS A 430 -9.55 0.31 14.86
C LYS A 430 -8.37 1.10 14.28
N ALA A 431 -7.15 0.58 14.43
CA ALA A 431 -5.94 1.34 14.11
C ALA A 431 -5.86 1.74 12.62
N ASP A 432 -6.23 0.84 11.72
CA ASP A 432 -6.33 1.06 10.28
C ASP A 432 -7.32 2.20 9.93
N GLU A 433 -8.49 2.24 10.59
CA GLU A 433 -9.49 3.30 10.44
C GLU A 433 -8.95 4.65 10.94
N HIS A 434 -8.21 4.64 12.06
CA HIS A 434 -7.61 5.85 12.62
C HIS A 434 -6.54 6.43 11.69
N ILE A 435 -5.65 5.61 11.15
CA ILE A 435 -4.65 6.03 10.16
C ILE A 435 -5.33 6.61 8.92
N ARG A 436 -6.36 5.93 8.39
CA ARG A 436 -7.12 6.42 7.24
C ARG A 436 -7.81 7.76 7.52
N THR A 437 -8.43 7.90 8.69
CA THR A 437 -9.09 9.15 9.12
C THR A 437 -8.10 10.31 9.15
N MET A 438 -6.89 10.10 9.67
CA MET A 438 -5.84 11.12 9.65
C MET A 438 -5.37 11.43 8.23
N ARG A 439 -5.19 10.42 7.39
CA ARG A 439 -4.78 10.57 5.98
C ARG A 439 -5.79 11.35 5.14
N GLU A 440 -7.08 11.12 5.35
CA GLU A 440 -8.16 11.82 4.64
C GLU A 440 -8.22 13.31 4.98
N GLY A 441 -7.95 13.68 6.24
CA GLY A 441 -8.01 15.06 6.70
C GLY A 441 -9.40 15.66 6.59
N LEU A 442 -9.49 16.93 6.19
CA LEU A 442 -10.72 17.71 6.03
C LEU A 442 -10.68 18.45 4.67
N PRO A 443 -10.80 17.74 3.54
CA PRO A 443 -10.57 18.28 2.20
C PRO A 443 -11.56 19.41 1.85
N ASP A 444 -12.82 19.29 2.26
CA ASP A 444 -13.84 20.33 2.03
C ASP A 444 -13.55 21.62 2.83
N GLN A 445 -12.73 21.53 3.88
CA GLN A 445 -12.28 22.63 4.72
C GLN A 445 -10.87 23.12 4.35
N GLY A 446 -10.24 22.47 3.38
CA GLY A 446 -8.90 22.71 2.88
C GLY A 446 -7.73 22.31 3.80
N LEU A 447 -8.02 21.50 4.84
CA LEU A 447 -7.02 21.08 5.82
C LEU A 447 -6.59 19.63 5.57
N TRP A 448 -5.30 19.44 5.35
CA TRP A 448 -4.71 18.15 5.00
C TRP A 448 -3.64 17.74 6.00
N PHE A 449 -3.37 16.43 6.13
CA PHE A 449 -2.33 15.90 7.01
C PHE A 449 -1.41 14.94 6.26
N ALA A 450 -0.09 15.13 6.41
CA ALA A 450 0.91 14.27 5.78
C ALA A 450 2.08 13.97 6.72
N GLY A 451 2.46 12.70 6.83
CA GLY A 451 3.62 12.27 7.59
C GLY A 451 3.65 10.76 7.75
N GLU A 452 4.63 10.24 8.48
CA GLU A 452 4.72 8.80 8.76
C GLU A 452 3.47 8.23 9.47
N HIS A 453 2.73 9.07 10.20
CA HIS A 453 1.47 8.70 10.87
C HIS A 453 0.23 8.76 9.95
N THR A 454 0.39 9.19 8.70
CA THR A 454 -0.66 9.14 7.66
C THR A 454 -0.22 8.36 6.42
N ALA A 455 0.96 7.75 6.47
CA ALA A 455 1.56 6.98 5.38
C ALA A 455 0.68 5.79 4.95
N PRO A 456 0.88 5.25 3.73
CA PRO A 456 0.34 3.94 3.35
C PRO A 456 0.67 2.87 4.40
N TYR A 457 -0.20 1.87 4.55
CA TYR A 457 -0.08 0.88 5.63
C TYR A 457 1.25 0.12 5.64
N VAL A 458 1.84 -0.13 4.46
CA VAL A 458 3.12 -0.84 4.27
C VAL A 458 4.37 -0.06 4.65
N ALA A 459 4.24 1.17 5.15
CA ALA A 459 5.39 2.04 5.42
C ALA A 459 5.20 2.98 6.62
N LEU A 460 4.24 2.69 7.50
CA LEU A 460 3.98 3.49 8.69
C LEU A 460 5.22 3.57 9.59
N GLY A 461 5.44 4.73 10.24
CA GLY A 461 6.60 4.93 11.13
C GLY A 461 7.94 5.13 10.41
N THR A 462 8.01 5.08 9.08
CA THR A 462 9.27 5.13 8.31
C THR A 462 9.49 6.43 7.54
N THR A 463 10.73 6.64 7.08
CA THR A 463 11.06 7.69 6.08
C THR A 463 10.33 7.45 4.76
N THR A 464 10.27 6.21 4.30
CA THR A 464 9.51 5.83 3.10
C THR A 464 8.05 6.22 3.21
N GLY A 465 7.42 5.95 4.35
CA GLY A 465 6.03 6.33 4.61
C GLY A 465 5.83 7.83 4.63
N ALA A 466 6.71 8.59 5.29
CA ALA A 466 6.66 10.04 5.25
C ALA A 466 6.79 10.60 3.83
N TYR A 467 7.62 10.00 2.99
CA TYR A 467 7.73 10.39 1.58
C TYR A 467 6.46 10.06 0.79
N LEU A 468 5.87 8.87 1.01
CA LEU A 468 4.68 8.38 0.30
C LEU A 468 3.35 8.94 0.83
N SER A 469 3.33 9.62 1.98
CA SER A 469 2.09 10.12 2.60
C SER A 469 1.40 11.25 1.83
N VAL A 470 2.05 11.77 0.77
CA VAL A 470 1.52 12.86 -0.05
C VAL A 470 1.08 12.30 -1.40
N GLN A 471 -0.20 12.48 -1.71
CA GLN A 471 -0.76 12.27 -3.05
C GLN A 471 -1.59 13.50 -3.41
N VAL A 472 -1.39 14.06 -4.60
CA VAL A 472 -2.25 15.10 -5.15
C VAL A 472 -3.21 14.43 -6.12
N LEU A 473 -4.48 14.41 -5.74
CA LEU A 473 -5.56 13.89 -6.57
C LEU A 473 -6.11 15.05 -7.42
N GLY A 474 -6.32 14.79 -8.72
CA GLY A 474 -6.94 15.77 -9.62
C GLY A 474 -8.42 16.01 -9.27
N GLU A 475 -9.07 16.95 -9.99
CA GLU A 475 -10.50 17.17 -9.83
C GLU A 475 -11.31 15.94 -10.27
N LYS A 476 -12.30 15.53 -9.47
CA LYS A 476 -13.23 14.43 -9.79
C LYS A 476 -13.97 14.63 -11.14
N SER A 477 -14.13 15.89 -11.57
CA SER A 477 -14.72 16.29 -12.86
C SER A 477 -13.80 16.06 -14.07
N SER A 478 -12.50 15.91 -13.86
CA SER A 478 -11.48 15.72 -14.90
C SER A 478 -10.58 14.53 -14.54
N PRO A 479 -11.17 13.33 -14.42
CA PRO A 479 -10.46 12.15 -13.97
C PRO A 479 -9.33 11.78 -14.93
N GLN A 480 -8.22 11.28 -14.40
CA GLN A 480 -7.10 10.75 -15.19
C GLN A 480 -6.74 9.35 -14.70
N LEU A 481 -6.43 8.47 -15.65
CA LEU A 481 -5.82 7.18 -15.35
C LEU A 481 -4.32 7.38 -15.15
N SER A 482 -3.80 6.83 -14.06
CA SER A 482 -2.37 6.82 -13.78
C SER A 482 -1.93 5.41 -13.39
N LEU A 483 -0.68 5.08 -13.70
CA LEU A 483 -0.03 3.85 -13.28
C LEU A 483 0.69 4.09 -11.95
N SER A 484 0.56 3.16 -11.01
CA SER A 484 1.22 3.21 -9.71
C SER A 484 1.77 1.84 -9.36
N SER A 485 2.99 1.81 -8.83
CA SER A 485 3.66 0.60 -8.35
C SER A 485 3.61 0.45 -6.82
N THR A 486 2.95 1.35 -6.10
CA THR A 486 3.07 1.46 -4.63
C THR A 486 1.80 1.06 -3.88
N PHE A 487 0.98 0.17 -4.43
CA PHE A 487 -0.24 -0.28 -3.77
C PHE A 487 0.02 -1.48 -2.85
N PRO A 488 -0.54 -1.49 -1.63
CA PRO A 488 -0.41 -2.65 -0.74
C PRO A 488 -1.15 -3.86 -1.32
N ILE A 489 -0.56 -5.05 -1.16
CA ILE A 489 -1.23 -6.30 -1.53
C ILE A 489 -2.42 -6.51 -0.58
N PRO A 490 -3.65 -6.69 -1.10
CA PRO A 490 -4.82 -6.92 -0.25
C PRO A 490 -4.83 -8.35 0.32
N SER A 491 -5.46 -8.52 1.48
CA SER A 491 -5.78 -9.84 2.04
C SER A 491 -7.19 -10.27 1.67
N ALA A 492 -7.40 -11.58 1.42
CA ALA A 492 -8.74 -12.14 1.25
C ALA A 492 -9.45 -12.28 2.61
N THR A 493 -10.70 -11.79 2.69
CA THR A 493 -11.52 -11.84 3.91
C THR A 493 -12.84 -12.58 3.65
N GLY A 494 -13.46 -13.13 4.70
CA GLY A 494 -14.75 -13.82 4.55
C GLY A 494 -14.71 -14.95 3.51
N ASP A 495 -15.63 -14.90 2.53
CA ASP A 495 -15.75 -15.88 1.43
C ASP A 495 -14.86 -15.56 0.21
N GLU A 496 -13.96 -14.59 0.31
CA GLU A 496 -13.10 -14.17 -0.79
C GLU A 496 -11.95 -15.14 -1.04
N VAL A 497 -11.38 -15.06 -2.24
CA VAL A 497 -10.08 -15.62 -2.59
C VAL A 497 -9.18 -14.49 -3.08
N LEU A 498 -7.89 -14.55 -2.73
CA LEU A 498 -6.90 -13.62 -3.26
C LEU A 498 -6.35 -14.19 -4.55
N ILE A 499 -6.47 -13.45 -5.65
CA ILE A 499 -5.96 -13.86 -6.95
C ILE A 499 -4.75 -12.99 -7.29
N ARG A 500 -3.63 -13.64 -7.63
CA ARG A 500 -2.55 -12.99 -8.38
C ARG A 500 -3.00 -12.91 -9.83
N VAL A 501 -3.34 -11.71 -10.28
CA VAL A 501 -3.86 -11.47 -11.61
C VAL A 501 -2.73 -11.67 -12.61
N SER A 502 -2.98 -12.46 -13.65
CA SER A 502 -2.06 -12.62 -14.77
C SER A 502 -2.52 -11.82 -15.98
N ALA A 503 -3.83 -11.62 -16.11
CA ALA A 503 -4.42 -10.82 -17.17
C ALA A 503 -5.74 -10.18 -16.72
N ALA A 504 -5.97 -8.92 -17.11
CA ALA A 504 -7.22 -8.20 -16.91
C ALA A 504 -7.69 -7.57 -18.23
N ALA A 505 -8.94 -7.79 -18.61
CA ALA A 505 -9.48 -7.27 -19.86
C ALA A 505 -10.28 -5.99 -19.66
N ILE A 506 -10.22 -5.09 -20.65
CA ILE A 506 -10.96 -3.81 -20.63
C ILE A 506 -12.24 -3.96 -21.43
N THR A 507 -13.38 -3.76 -20.79
CA THR A 507 -14.68 -3.72 -21.47
C THR A 507 -14.81 -2.40 -22.24
N ALA A 508 -15.37 -2.42 -23.46
CA ALA A 508 -15.39 -1.22 -24.30
C ALA A 508 -16.11 -0.05 -23.63
N ASP A 509 -17.26 -0.33 -23.02
CA ASP A 509 -18.12 0.69 -22.42
C ASP A 509 -17.61 1.12 -21.04
N GLU A 510 -16.76 0.30 -20.39
CA GLU A 510 -16.10 0.62 -19.11
C GLU A 510 -15.28 1.91 -19.21
N VAL A 511 -14.79 2.26 -20.40
CA VAL A 511 -14.03 3.50 -20.63
C VAL A 511 -14.86 4.77 -20.44
N SER A 512 -16.19 4.67 -20.38
CA SER A 512 -17.11 5.77 -20.15
C SER A 512 -17.92 5.65 -18.85
N TRP A 513 -17.77 4.58 -18.08
CA TRP A 513 -18.54 4.36 -16.86
C TRP A 513 -18.16 5.37 -15.77
N PRO A 514 -19.11 6.18 -15.26
CA PRO A 514 -18.82 7.19 -14.24
C PRO A 514 -18.10 6.61 -13.01
N GLU A 515 -18.51 5.43 -12.55
CA GLU A 515 -17.97 4.79 -11.35
C GLU A 515 -16.47 4.45 -11.43
N VAL A 516 -15.92 4.30 -12.63
CA VAL A 516 -14.48 4.07 -12.86
C VAL A 516 -13.69 5.32 -12.50
N TYR A 517 -14.28 6.49 -12.72
CA TYR A 517 -13.60 7.78 -12.64
C TYR A 517 -13.98 8.62 -11.43
N GLU A 518 -14.99 8.20 -10.69
CA GLU A 518 -15.55 8.96 -9.57
C GLU A 518 -14.77 8.81 -8.24
N SER A 519 -13.74 7.98 -8.20
CA SER A 519 -12.89 7.71 -7.03
C SER A 519 -11.52 7.15 -7.44
N ASN A 520 -10.59 6.97 -6.49
CA ASN A 520 -9.28 6.31 -6.72
C ASN A 520 -9.39 4.79 -6.86
N ARG A 521 -10.43 4.30 -7.54
CA ARG A 521 -10.70 2.88 -7.69
C ARG A 521 -9.79 2.30 -8.78
N ILE A 522 -9.14 1.18 -8.48
CA ILE A 522 -8.45 0.37 -9.49
C ILE A 522 -9.51 -0.14 -10.48
N PRO A 523 -9.39 0.11 -11.80
CA PRO A 523 -10.37 -0.38 -12.78
C PRO A 523 -10.30 -1.90 -13.04
N GLY A 524 -11.21 -2.40 -13.87
CA GLY A 524 -11.18 -3.78 -14.38
C GLY A 524 -12.12 -4.72 -13.67
N HIS A 525 -13.03 -5.31 -14.45
CA HIS A 525 -13.96 -6.32 -13.95
C HIS A 525 -13.61 -7.74 -14.40
N ASP A 526 -13.03 -7.90 -15.58
CA ASP A 526 -12.72 -9.22 -16.11
C ASP A 526 -11.26 -9.58 -15.87
N ILE A 527 -11.03 -10.70 -15.19
CA ILE A 527 -9.67 -11.16 -14.86
C ILE A 527 -9.46 -12.65 -15.14
N ALA A 528 -8.19 -13.03 -15.29
CA ALA A 528 -7.69 -14.38 -15.12
C ALA A 528 -6.36 -14.37 -14.36
N GLY A 529 -6.15 -15.37 -13.52
CA GLY A 529 -4.97 -15.43 -12.66
C GLY A 529 -4.93 -16.71 -11.84
N THR A 530 -4.09 -16.69 -10.80
CA THR A 530 -3.85 -17.84 -9.92
C THR A 530 -4.25 -17.51 -8.49
N ILE A 531 -4.94 -18.43 -7.82
CA ILE A 531 -5.30 -18.25 -6.41
C ILE A 531 -4.04 -18.31 -5.54
N VAL A 532 -3.89 -17.35 -4.65
CA VAL A 532 -2.75 -17.23 -3.71
C VAL A 532 -3.16 -17.62 -2.30
N SER A 533 -4.31 -17.14 -1.85
CA SER A 533 -4.84 -17.44 -0.51
C SER A 533 -6.38 -17.45 -0.52
N LEU A 534 -6.94 -18.02 0.53
CA LEU A 534 -8.39 -18.16 0.72
C LEU A 534 -8.80 -17.42 2.01
N GLY A 535 -9.93 -16.73 1.96
CA GLY A 535 -10.56 -16.17 3.15
C GLY A 535 -11.07 -17.26 4.10
N ALA A 536 -11.21 -16.91 5.38
CA ALA A 536 -11.54 -17.86 6.45
C ALA A 536 -12.90 -18.57 6.25
N ASP A 537 -13.85 -17.90 5.61
CA ASP A 537 -15.19 -18.41 5.36
C ASP A 537 -15.36 -19.03 3.97
N TYR A 538 -14.31 -19.07 3.14
CA TYR A 538 -14.37 -19.70 1.83
C TYR A 538 -14.68 -21.21 1.96
N LYS A 539 -15.80 -21.64 1.36
CA LYS A 539 -16.25 -23.05 1.34
C LYS A 539 -16.27 -23.67 -0.06
N GLY A 540 -15.72 -22.97 -1.06
CA GLY A 540 -15.64 -23.48 -2.43
C GLY A 540 -14.59 -24.57 -2.58
N SER A 541 -14.50 -25.14 -3.79
CA SER A 541 -13.59 -26.25 -4.11
C SER A 541 -12.22 -25.82 -4.62
N ALA A 542 -12.01 -24.54 -4.92
CA ALA A 542 -10.75 -24.03 -5.43
C ALA A 542 -9.71 -23.91 -4.31
N LYS A 543 -8.42 -24.04 -4.67
CA LYS A 543 -7.29 -23.98 -3.73
C LYS A 543 -6.18 -23.07 -4.26
N PRO A 544 -5.28 -22.59 -3.39
CA PRO A 544 -4.07 -21.91 -3.82
C PRO A 544 -3.32 -22.70 -4.90
N GLY A 545 -2.85 -22.00 -5.93
CA GLY A 545 -2.23 -22.57 -7.12
C GLY A 545 -3.20 -22.89 -8.26
N ASP A 546 -4.51 -22.89 -8.05
CA ASP A 546 -5.47 -23.10 -9.14
C ASP A 546 -5.55 -21.87 -10.06
N GLU A 547 -5.56 -22.11 -11.38
CA GLU A 547 -5.83 -21.08 -12.40
C GLU A 547 -7.34 -20.83 -12.52
N VAL A 548 -7.74 -19.58 -12.36
CA VAL A 548 -9.14 -19.15 -12.39
C VAL A 548 -9.34 -17.93 -13.27
N PHE A 549 -10.59 -17.72 -13.67
CA PHE A 549 -11.06 -16.50 -14.32
C PHE A 549 -12.38 -16.06 -13.68
N ALA A 550 -12.64 -14.75 -13.66
CA ALA A 550 -13.76 -14.19 -12.91
C ALA A 550 -14.24 -12.87 -13.50
N MET A 551 -15.53 -12.60 -13.27
CA MET A 551 -16.10 -11.25 -13.36
C MET A 551 -16.22 -10.69 -11.95
N ILE A 552 -15.42 -9.68 -11.61
CA ILE A 552 -15.52 -8.93 -10.36
C ILE A 552 -16.79 -8.09 -10.43
N LYS A 553 -17.66 -8.21 -9.41
CA LYS A 553 -18.93 -7.46 -9.36
C LYS A 553 -18.73 -5.94 -9.43
N ALA A 554 -19.68 -5.25 -10.06
CA ALA A 554 -19.65 -3.79 -10.22
C ALA A 554 -19.46 -3.03 -8.88
N ALA A 555 -20.11 -3.50 -7.81
CA ALA A 555 -20.05 -2.89 -6.48
C ALA A 555 -18.77 -3.20 -5.66
N ALA A 556 -17.80 -3.93 -6.22
CA ALA A 556 -16.54 -4.22 -5.53
C ALA A 556 -15.75 -2.94 -5.22
N LYS A 557 -14.99 -2.93 -4.12
CA LYS A 557 -14.20 -1.77 -3.70
C LYS A 557 -12.97 -1.51 -4.59
N ALA A 558 -12.48 -2.54 -5.28
CA ALA A 558 -11.35 -2.50 -6.19
C ALA A 558 -11.64 -3.39 -7.40
N GLY A 559 -11.01 -3.06 -8.53
CA GLY A 559 -11.00 -3.85 -9.76
C GLY A 559 -9.70 -4.62 -9.94
N GLY A 560 -9.64 -5.39 -11.02
CA GLY A 560 -8.61 -6.38 -11.29
C GLY A 560 -7.45 -5.91 -12.18
N GLN A 561 -7.38 -4.64 -12.58
CA GLN A 561 -6.20 -4.10 -13.28
C GLN A 561 -5.07 -3.76 -12.30
N ALA A 562 -4.69 -4.74 -11.48
CA ALA A 562 -3.61 -4.71 -10.50
C ALA A 562 -3.06 -6.13 -10.31
N ASP A 563 -1.87 -6.25 -9.72
CA ASP A 563 -1.19 -7.54 -9.53
C ASP A 563 -1.98 -8.52 -8.65
N TYR A 564 -2.77 -7.98 -7.70
CA TYR A 564 -3.56 -8.78 -6.77
C TYR A 564 -4.95 -8.19 -6.55
N VAL A 565 -5.96 -9.06 -6.46
CA VAL A 565 -7.33 -8.63 -6.17
C VAL A 565 -8.10 -9.70 -5.36
N PRO A 566 -8.84 -9.31 -4.30
CA PRO A 566 -9.75 -10.20 -3.61
C PRO A 566 -11.07 -10.32 -4.39
N VAL A 567 -11.55 -11.54 -4.57
CA VAL A 567 -12.76 -11.85 -5.34
C VAL A 567 -13.62 -12.85 -4.58
N SER A 568 -14.95 -12.67 -4.53
CA SER A 568 -15.82 -13.64 -3.84
C SER A 568 -15.69 -15.02 -4.48
N GLY A 569 -15.71 -16.07 -3.65
CA GLY A 569 -15.70 -17.45 -4.12
C GLY A 569 -16.85 -17.81 -5.08
N SER A 570 -17.94 -17.04 -5.07
CA SER A 570 -19.08 -17.22 -5.97
C SER A 570 -18.88 -16.62 -7.37
N GLU A 571 -17.85 -15.78 -7.55
CA GLU A 571 -17.57 -15.03 -8.78
C GLU A 571 -16.53 -15.75 -9.66
N ILE A 572 -15.77 -16.69 -9.09
CA ILE A 572 -14.67 -17.40 -9.77
C ILE A 572 -15.12 -18.69 -10.47
N ALA A 573 -14.41 -19.05 -11.54
CA ALA A 573 -14.49 -20.36 -12.17
C ALA A 573 -13.10 -20.88 -12.57
N PRO A 574 -12.93 -22.21 -12.73
CA PRO A 574 -11.71 -22.77 -13.30
C PRO A 574 -11.44 -22.18 -14.68
N LYS A 575 -10.22 -21.73 -14.94
CA LYS A 575 -9.83 -21.24 -16.26
C LYS A 575 -9.98 -22.36 -17.30
N PRO A 576 -10.53 -22.10 -18.50
CA PRO A 576 -10.50 -23.06 -19.60
C PRO A 576 -9.06 -23.51 -19.88
N ARG A 577 -8.85 -24.82 -19.99
CA ARG A 577 -7.51 -25.40 -20.17
C ARG A 577 -6.95 -25.12 -21.55
N CYS A 578 -7.82 -24.97 -22.55
CA CYS A 578 -7.41 -24.72 -23.93
C CYS A 578 -6.99 -23.27 -24.22
N LEU A 579 -7.12 -22.35 -23.26
CA LEU A 579 -6.91 -20.92 -23.44
C LEU A 579 -5.70 -20.40 -22.67
N SER A 580 -5.10 -19.33 -23.18
CA SER A 580 -4.16 -18.49 -22.41
C SER A 580 -4.87 -17.70 -21.30
N MET A 581 -4.10 -17.13 -20.37
CA MET A 581 -4.65 -16.21 -19.35
C MET A 581 -5.32 -14.99 -20.00
N ALA A 582 -4.72 -14.44 -21.06
CA ALA A 582 -5.26 -13.26 -21.74
C ALA A 582 -6.60 -13.56 -22.44
N GLU A 583 -6.69 -14.70 -23.15
CA GLU A 583 -7.95 -15.14 -23.75
C GLU A 583 -9.01 -15.45 -22.70
N ALA A 584 -8.64 -16.05 -21.56
CA ALA A 584 -9.55 -16.33 -20.46
C ALA A 584 -10.09 -15.04 -19.83
N ALA A 585 -9.22 -14.06 -19.55
CA ALA A 585 -9.61 -12.76 -19.01
C ALA A 585 -10.53 -11.99 -19.95
N ALA A 586 -10.55 -12.26 -21.26
CA ALA A 586 -11.42 -11.54 -22.19
C ALA A 586 -12.90 -11.96 -22.12
N LEU A 587 -13.22 -13.09 -21.48
CA LEU A 587 -14.51 -13.79 -21.59
C LEU A 587 -15.58 -13.49 -20.53
N PRO A 588 -15.30 -13.17 -19.25
CA PRO A 588 -16.30 -13.27 -18.20
C PRO A 588 -17.57 -12.43 -18.44
N ILE A 589 -17.47 -11.10 -18.59
CA ILE A 589 -18.62 -10.25 -18.96
C ILE A 589 -19.27 -10.73 -20.27
N PRO A 590 -18.56 -10.84 -21.42
CA PRO A 590 -19.19 -11.23 -22.69
C PRO A 590 -20.01 -12.52 -22.65
N VAL A 591 -19.49 -13.53 -21.97
CA VAL A 591 -20.12 -14.85 -21.87
C VAL A 591 -21.32 -14.80 -20.92
N LEU A 592 -21.18 -14.18 -19.75
CA LEU A 592 -22.27 -14.06 -18.78
C LEU A 592 -23.41 -13.21 -19.34
N THR A 593 -23.11 -12.09 -20.00
CA THR A 593 -24.12 -11.23 -20.62
C THR A 593 -24.89 -11.99 -21.69
N ALA A 594 -24.20 -12.72 -22.56
CA ALA A 594 -24.85 -13.50 -23.61
C ALA A 594 -25.73 -14.62 -23.03
N TRP A 595 -25.24 -15.34 -22.01
CA TRP A 595 -25.99 -16.39 -21.35
C TRP A 595 -27.26 -15.86 -20.67
N GLU A 596 -27.13 -14.82 -19.85
CA GLU A 596 -28.24 -14.22 -19.10
C GLU A 596 -29.30 -13.65 -20.05
N ALA A 597 -28.88 -12.94 -21.10
CA ALA A 597 -29.78 -12.41 -22.13
C ALA A 597 -30.61 -13.52 -22.80
N LEU A 598 -29.95 -14.60 -23.24
CA LEU A 598 -30.60 -15.67 -24.00
C LEU A 598 -31.49 -16.56 -23.14
N GLN A 599 -31.02 -16.95 -21.95
CA GLN A 599 -31.66 -18.00 -21.15
C GLN A 599 -32.53 -17.45 -20.03
N GLU A 600 -32.07 -16.40 -19.36
CA GLU A 600 -32.72 -15.88 -18.14
C GLU A 600 -33.74 -14.79 -18.47
N HIS A 601 -33.44 -13.94 -19.47
CA HIS A 601 -34.29 -12.81 -19.85
C HIS A 601 -35.24 -13.12 -21.03
N ALA A 602 -34.71 -13.63 -22.15
CA ALA A 602 -35.52 -13.90 -23.35
C ALA A 602 -36.05 -15.34 -23.45
N THR A 603 -35.41 -16.29 -22.76
CA THR A 603 -35.74 -17.73 -22.75
C THR A 603 -35.87 -18.32 -24.16
N ILE A 604 -34.83 -18.14 -24.99
CA ILE A 604 -34.80 -18.55 -26.39
C ILE A 604 -34.95 -20.07 -26.56
N GLN A 605 -35.76 -20.45 -27.54
CA GLN A 605 -36.02 -21.84 -27.91
C GLN A 605 -35.33 -22.22 -29.22
N LYS A 606 -35.20 -23.54 -29.43
CA LYS A 606 -34.70 -24.08 -30.69
C LYS A 606 -35.61 -23.67 -31.85
N GLY A 607 -35.00 -23.11 -32.89
CA GLY A 607 -35.70 -22.63 -34.08
C GLY A 607 -36.18 -21.18 -34.02
N ASP A 608 -36.08 -20.50 -32.87
CA ASP A 608 -36.35 -19.07 -32.79
C ASP A 608 -35.41 -18.30 -33.71
N ARG A 609 -35.94 -17.29 -34.39
CA ARG A 609 -35.16 -16.37 -35.24
C ARG A 609 -34.77 -15.18 -34.41
N ILE A 610 -33.46 -14.92 -34.27
CA ILE A 610 -32.98 -13.81 -33.44
C ILE A 610 -32.09 -12.86 -34.23
N LEU A 611 -32.20 -11.57 -33.95
CA LEU A 611 -31.28 -10.55 -34.44
C LEU A 611 -30.25 -10.22 -33.35
N VAL A 612 -28.97 -10.27 -33.69
CA VAL A 612 -27.89 -9.79 -32.82
C VAL A 612 -27.29 -8.54 -33.44
N THR A 613 -27.42 -7.38 -32.79
CA THR A 613 -26.74 -6.15 -33.20
C THR A 613 -25.33 -6.12 -32.62
N GLY A 614 -24.40 -5.46 -33.32
CA GLY A 614 -23.00 -5.42 -32.89
C GLY A 614 -22.38 -6.82 -32.86
N ALA A 615 -22.82 -7.72 -33.75
CA ALA A 615 -22.55 -9.15 -33.65
C ALA A 615 -21.06 -9.52 -33.66
N SER A 616 -20.21 -8.68 -34.26
CA SER A 616 -18.75 -8.87 -34.25
C SER A 616 -18.04 -8.35 -32.99
N GLY A 617 -18.75 -7.75 -32.05
CA GLY A 617 -18.23 -7.36 -30.75
C GLY A 617 -18.06 -8.56 -29.81
N ALA A 618 -17.51 -8.31 -28.62
CA ALA A 618 -17.24 -9.36 -27.63
C ALA A 618 -18.52 -10.09 -27.19
N VAL A 619 -19.52 -9.33 -26.70
CA VAL A 619 -20.84 -9.86 -26.30
C VAL A 619 -21.57 -10.45 -27.51
N GLY A 620 -21.61 -9.72 -28.63
CA GLY A 620 -22.28 -10.16 -29.87
C GLY A 620 -21.77 -11.50 -30.38
N THR A 621 -20.45 -11.73 -30.35
CA THR A 621 -19.86 -13.00 -30.79
C THR A 621 -20.26 -14.15 -29.88
N MET A 622 -20.39 -13.91 -28.56
CA MET A 622 -20.88 -14.93 -27.63
C MET A 622 -22.37 -15.21 -27.82
N LEU A 623 -23.20 -14.17 -28.03
CA LEU A 623 -24.62 -14.33 -28.37
C LEU A 623 -24.82 -15.21 -29.60
N VAL A 624 -24.09 -14.93 -30.68
CA VAL A 624 -24.15 -15.72 -31.93
C VAL A 624 -23.82 -17.19 -31.67
N GLN A 625 -22.72 -17.45 -30.95
CA GLN A 625 -22.28 -18.82 -30.70
C GLN A 625 -23.22 -19.57 -29.77
N ILE A 626 -23.60 -18.98 -28.64
CA ILE A 626 -24.45 -19.64 -27.63
C ILE A 626 -25.83 -19.92 -28.22
N ALA A 627 -26.44 -18.93 -28.87
CA ALA A 627 -27.77 -19.09 -29.48
C ALA A 627 -27.77 -20.15 -30.59
N SER A 628 -26.77 -20.13 -31.48
CA SER A 628 -26.70 -21.08 -32.60
C SER A 628 -26.28 -22.48 -32.14
N LYS A 629 -25.18 -22.61 -31.39
CA LYS A 629 -24.54 -23.89 -31.09
C LYS A 629 -25.18 -24.63 -29.91
N LEU A 630 -25.71 -23.92 -28.91
CA LEU A 630 -26.33 -24.56 -27.75
C LEU A 630 -27.85 -24.60 -27.85
N LEU A 631 -28.47 -23.49 -28.27
CA LEU A 631 -29.93 -23.36 -28.26
C LEU A 631 -30.56 -23.75 -29.60
N GLY A 632 -29.78 -23.76 -30.69
CA GLY A 632 -30.26 -24.09 -32.03
C GLY A 632 -31.19 -23.02 -32.62
N ALA A 633 -30.97 -21.75 -32.27
CA ALA A 633 -31.67 -20.61 -32.85
C ALA A 633 -31.11 -20.25 -34.23
N GLU A 634 -31.95 -19.67 -35.09
CA GLU A 634 -31.52 -19.07 -36.36
C GLU A 634 -31.03 -17.66 -36.10
N VAL A 635 -29.71 -17.44 -36.22
CA VAL A 635 -29.10 -16.15 -35.86
C VAL A 635 -28.90 -15.28 -37.10
N ILE A 636 -29.52 -14.10 -37.09
CA ILE A 636 -29.23 -13.00 -37.99
C ILE A 636 -28.20 -12.09 -37.30
N ALA A 637 -26.98 -12.05 -37.82
CA ALA A 637 -25.89 -11.26 -37.28
C ALA A 637 -25.76 -9.93 -38.04
N LEU A 638 -25.99 -8.82 -37.34
CA LEU A 638 -25.85 -7.48 -37.88
C LEU A 638 -24.47 -6.90 -37.54
N ALA A 639 -23.60 -6.80 -38.56
CA ALA A 639 -22.23 -6.34 -38.43
C ALA A 639 -21.68 -5.86 -39.79
N SER A 640 -20.55 -5.15 -39.79
CA SER A 640 -19.90 -4.73 -41.04
C SER A 640 -19.53 -5.93 -41.90
N ARG A 641 -19.54 -5.75 -43.23
CA ARG A 641 -19.22 -6.83 -44.19
C ARG A 641 -17.90 -7.56 -43.92
N LYS A 642 -16.88 -6.87 -43.40
CA LYS A 642 -15.59 -7.49 -43.05
C LYS A 642 -15.69 -8.63 -42.02
N SER A 643 -16.74 -8.62 -41.19
CA SER A 643 -16.92 -9.59 -40.10
C SER A 643 -17.80 -10.78 -40.49
N HIS A 644 -18.43 -10.77 -41.67
CA HIS A 644 -19.45 -11.76 -42.05
C HIS A 644 -18.90 -13.19 -42.10
N ALA A 645 -17.74 -13.40 -42.72
CA ALA A 645 -17.12 -14.73 -42.81
C ALA A 645 -16.80 -15.31 -41.41
N GLN A 646 -16.30 -14.46 -40.51
CA GLN A 646 -16.03 -14.87 -39.13
C GLN A 646 -17.34 -15.23 -38.42
N LEU A 647 -18.39 -14.40 -38.51
CA LEU A 647 -19.67 -14.63 -37.85
C LEU A 647 -20.38 -15.90 -38.36
N GLN A 648 -20.31 -16.18 -39.65
CA GLN A 648 -20.82 -17.43 -40.23
C GLN A 648 -20.07 -18.64 -39.65
N SER A 649 -18.74 -18.58 -39.55
CA SER A 649 -17.97 -19.65 -38.91
C SER A 649 -18.34 -19.87 -37.43
N ARG A 650 -18.81 -18.80 -36.77
CA ARG A 650 -19.27 -18.80 -35.38
C ARG A 650 -20.72 -19.27 -35.21
N GLY A 651 -21.48 -19.42 -36.31
CA GLY A 651 -22.83 -19.99 -36.31
C GLY A 651 -23.95 -19.05 -36.74
N ALA A 652 -23.64 -17.85 -37.24
CA ALA A 652 -24.65 -16.98 -37.83
C ALA A 652 -25.24 -17.62 -39.10
N SER A 653 -26.57 -17.78 -39.13
CA SER A 653 -27.30 -18.28 -40.30
C SER A 653 -27.31 -17.24 -41.43
N HIS A 654 -27.48 -15.97 -41.06
CA HIS A 654 -27.48 -14.84 -41.97
C HIS A 654 -26.59 -13.72 -41.42
N CYS A 655 -25.90 -13.01 -42.31
CA CYS A 655 -25.12 -11.84 -41.97
C CYS A 655 -25.61 -10.65 -42.78
N VAL A 656 -25.83 -9.52 -42.10
CA VAL A 656 -26.39 -8.31 -42.70
C VAL A 656 -25.45 -7.15 -42.40
N ASP A 657 -25.17 -6.34 -43.42
CA ASP A 657 -24.36 -5.13 -43.26
C ASP A 657 -25.21 -4.01 -42.67
N TYR A 658 -24.82 -3.49 -41.51
CA TYR A 658 -25.56 -2.40 -40.86
C TYR A 658 -25.53 -1.09 -41.67
N ASN A 659 -24.63 -0.96 -42.64
CA ASN A 659 -24.60 0.18 -43.57
C ASN A 659 -25.55 0.00 -44.76
N ALA A 660 -26.13 -1.18 -44.95
CA ALA A 660 -27.09 -1.38 -46.02
C ALA A 660 -28.35 -0.55 -45.74
N PRO A 661 -28.90 0.14 -46.76
CA PRO A 661 -30.17 0.84 -46.60
C PRO A 661 -31.28 -0.15 -46.25
N ASP A 662 -32.15 0.25 -45.32
CA ASP A 662 -33.33 -0.52 -44.87
C ASP A 662 -33.04 -1.97 -44.49
N TRP A 663 -31.85 -2.21 -43.91
CA TRP A 663 -31.39 -3.54 -43.52
C TRP A 663 -32.40 -4.25 -42.63
N GLU A 664 -33.16 -3.52 -41.80
CA GLU A 664 -34.15 -4.06 -40.87
C GLU A 664 -35.29 -4.83 -41.56
N SER A 665 -35.50 -4.61 -42.86
CA SER A 665 -36.55 -5.27 -43.66
C SER A 665 -36.02 -6.43 -44.50
N SER A 666 -34.70 -6.68 -44.51
CA SER A 666 -34.05 -7.57 -45.48
C SER A 666 -34.08 -9.07 -45.14
N PHE A 667 -34.54 -9.44 -43.94
CA PHE A 667 -34.51 -10.82 -43.42
C PHE A 667 -35.83 -11.29 -42.76
N GLY A 668 -36.91 -10.50 -42.90
CA GLY A 668 -38.20 -10.77 -42.27
C GLY A 668 -38.19 -10.57 -40.75
N SER A 669 -39.32 -10.86 -40.10
CA SER A 669 -39.48 -10.64 -38.66
C SER A 669 -38.71 -11.67 -37.81
N VAL A 670 -38.23 -11.22 -36.66
CA VAL A 670 -37.50 -12.02 -35.66
C VAL A 670 -38.29 -12.15 -34.35
N ASP A 671 -38.10 -13.25 -33.63
CA ASP A 671 -38.69 -13.56 -32.33
C ASP A 671 -38.08 -12.71 -31.20
N ALA A 672 -36.77 -12.45 -31.29
CA ALA A 672 -36.05 -11.61 -30.34
C ALA A 672 -34.95 -10.79 -30.99
N VAL A 673 -34.67 -9.63 -30.40
CA VAL A 673 -33.53 -8.77 -30.73
C VAL A 673 -32.62 -8.68 -29.50
N PHE A 674 -31.34 -8.92 -29.70
CA PHE A 674 -30.28 -8.71 -28.71
C PHE A 674 -29.40 -7.55 -29.17
N ASP A 675 -29.58 -6.41 -28.53
CA ASP A 675 -28.90 -5.18 -28.86
C ASP A 675 -27.69 -4.92 -27.95
N THR A 676 -26.53 -4.71 -28.59
CA THR A 676 -25.25 -4.38 -27.93
C THR A 676 -24.69 -3.04 -28.42
N VAL A 677 -25.47 -2.27 -29.19
CA VAL A 677 -25.01 -1.05 -29.87
C VAL A 677 -25.79 0.19 -29.42
N GLY A 678 -27.09 0.07 -29.15
CA GLY A 678 -27.93 1.19 -28.77
C GLY A 678 -28.22 2.15 -29.93
N SER A 679 -28.60 3.37 -29.59
CA SER A 679 -28.77 4.50 -30.52
C SER A 679 -29.73 4.21 -31.71
N GLN A 680 -29.40 4.66 -32.92
CA GLN A 680 -30.23 4.48 -34.12
C GLN A 680 -30.37 3.00 -34.51
N VAL A 681 -29.37 2.16 -34.24
CA VAL A 681 -29.43 0.72 -34.53
C VAL A 681 -30.49 0.06 -33.67
N TYR A 682 -30.53 0.38 -32.37
CA TYR A 682 -31.59 -0.07 -31.45
C TYR A 682 -32.99 0.35 -31.95
N GLN A 683 -33.18 1.63 -32.27
CA GLN A 683 -34.47 2.16 -32.76
C GLN A 683 -34.93 1.44 -34.03
N LYS A 684 -34.03 1.22 -34.99
CA LYS A 684 -34.36 0.50 -36.23
C LYS A 684 -34.66 -0.98 -35.99
N SER A 685 -33.98 -1.61 -35.03
CA SER A 685 -34.14 -3.04 -34.74
C SER A 685 -35.57 -3.38 -34.29
N TRP A 686 -36.28 -2.44 -33.65
CA TRP A 686 -37.69 -2.62 -33.30
C TRP A 686 -38.59 -2.96 -34.48
N ARG A 687 -38.30 -2.44 -35.68
CA ARG A 687 -39.07 -2.71 -36.90
C ARG A 687 -38.93 -4.15 -37.40
N SER A 688 -37.84 -4.81 -37.03
CA SER A 688 -37.62 -6.22 -37.35
C SER A 688 -38.29 -7.17 -36.35
N LEU A 689 -38.72 -6.67 -35.19
CA LEU A 689 -39.30 -7.49 -34.14
C LEU A 689 -40.74 -7.89 -34.51
N ARG A 690 -41.06 -9.18 -34.42
CA ARG A 690 -42.45 -9.63 -34.61
C ARG A 690 -43.38 -9.07 -33.52
N GLN A 691 -44.69 -9.08 -33.78
CA GLN A 691 -45.68 -8.76 -32.74
C GLN A 691 -45.50 -9.69 -31.53
N GLY A 692 -45.41 -9.11 -30.33
CA GLY A 692 -45.17 -9.84 -29.08
C GLY A 692 -43.76 -10.44 -28.93
N GLY A 693 -42.80 -10.05 -29.77
CA GLY A 693 -41.39 -10.44 -29.64
C GLY A 693 -40.68 -9.81 -28.45
N THR A 694 -39.42 -10.19 -28.21
CA THR A 694 -38.61 -9.68 -27.08
C THR A 694 -37.44 -8.82 -27.55
N MET A 695 -37.37 -7.57 -27.08
CA MET A 695 -36.21 -6.68 -27.22
C MET A 695 -35.37 -6.76 -25.94
N VAL A 696 -34.11 -7.20 -26.05
CA VAL A 696 -33.12 -7.17 -24.96
C VAL A 696 -32.01 -6.23 -25.38
N THR A 697 -31.68 -5.24 -24.54
CA THR A 697 -30.54 -4.34 -24.78
C THR A 697 -29.64 -4.26 -23.55
N VAL A 698 -28.34 -4.27 -23.81
CA VAL A 698 -27.27 -4.09 -22.82
C VAL A 698 -26.37 -2.91 -23.19
N ALA A 699 -26.83 -2.06 -24.10
CA ALA A 699 -26.05 -0.97 -24.66
C ALA A 699 -25.87 0.18 -23.65
N ASP A 700 -24.73 0.86 -23.75
CA ASP A 700 -24.40 2.08 -23.03
C ASP A 700 -24.20 3.24 -24.03
N PRO A 701 -24.78 4.44 -23.84
CA PRO A 701 -25.73 4.82 -22.78
C PRO A 701 -27.02 3.99 -22.82
N PRO A 702 -27.61 3.69 -21.65
CA PRO A 702 -28.82 2.89 -21.59
C PRO A 702 -30.03 3.67 -22.13
N PRO A 703 -31.07 2.96 -22.61
CA PRO A 703 -32.31 3.61 -23.02
C PRO A 703 -32.91 4.45 -21.89
N SER A 704 -33.59 5.55 -22.22
CA SER A 704 -34.19 6.47 -21.24
C SER A 704 -35.18 5.80 -20.25
N TRP A 705 -35.77 4.68 -20.65
CA TRP A 705 -36.70 3.91 -19.83
C TRP A 705 -36.03 2.91 -18.88
N ALA A 706 -34.73 2.61 -19.07
CA ALA A 706 -34.01 1.55 -18.36
C ALA A 706 -34.04 1.66 -16.83
N PHE A 707 -33.97 2.90 -16.30
CA PHE A 707 -33.92 3.14 -14.85
C PHE A 707 -35.14 3.87 -14.27
N ASN A 708 -36.03 4.39 -15.12
CA ASN A 708 -37.13 5.28 -14.69
C ASN A 708 -38.54 4.69 -14.89
N HIS A 709 -38.70 3.37 -14.98
CA HIS A 709 -39.99 2.69 -15.20
C HIS A 709 -40.80 3.23 -16.40
N GLY A 710 -40.12 3.87 -17.36
CA GLY A 710 -40.70 4.30 -18.61
C GLY A 710 -41.03 3.12 -19.51
N LYS A 711 -41.65 3.41 -20.65
CA LYS A 711 -41.92 2.43 -21.70
C LYS A 711 -41.23 2.88 -22.99
N PRO A 712 -40.66 1.96 -23.79
CA PRO A 712 -40.22 2.28 -25.15
C PRO A 712 -41.35 2.91 -25.94
N GLU A 713 -41.06 3.93 -26.75
CA GLU A 713 -42.06 4.59 -27.59
C GLU A 713 -42.56 3.64 -28.70
N GLU A 714 -41.70 2.70 -29.09
CA GLU A 714 -41.92 1.68 -30.11
C GLU A 714 -43.03 0.69 -29.73
N LEU A 715 -43.42 0.62 -28.45
CA LEU A 715 -44.60 -0.15 -28.02
C LEU A 715 -45.92 0.39 -28.60
N ARG A 716 -45.95 1.61 -29.14
CA ARG A 716 -47.14 2.10 -29.86
C ARG A 716 -47.44 1.26 -31.11
N GLU A 717 -46.40 0.75 -31.76
CA GLU A 717 -46.50 -0.07 -32.98
C GLU A 717 -46.50 -1.59 -32.66
N ASN A 718 -45.98 -1.97 -31.49
CA ASN A 718 -45.95 -3.36 -31.02
C ASN A 718 -46.29 -3.45 -29.51
N PRO A 719 -47.58 -3.30 -29.12
CA PRO A 719 -47.97 -3.16 -27.72
C PRO A 719 -47.71 -4.40 -26.86
N GLU A 720 -47.59 -5.57 -27.47
CA GLU A 720 -47.37 -6.85 -26.79
C GLU A 720 -45.89 -7.20 -26.64
N ALA A 721 -44.99 -6.42 -27.25
CA ALA A 721 -43.56 -6.69 -27.17
C ALA A 721 -43.03 -6.60 -25.74
N LYS A 722 -42.16 -7.55 -25.39
CA LYS A 722 -41.37 -7.52 -24.16
C LYS A 722 -40.12 -6.70 -24.39
N TYR A 723 -39.69 -5.96 -23.39
CA TYR A 723 -38.48 -5.14 -23.44
C TYR A 723 -37.71 -5.26 -22.15
N ILE A 724 -36.39 -5.45 -22.26
CA ILE A 724 -35.51 -5.72 -21.13
C ILE A 724 -34.23 -4.92 -21.32
N TYR A 725 -33.86 -4.19 -20.28
CA TYR A 725 -32.52 -3.68 -20.08
C TYR A 725 -31.99 -4.34 -18.81
N PHE A 726 -30.76 -4.84 -18.85
CA PHE A 726 -30.12 -5.42 -17.67
C PHE A 726 -28.62 -5.16 -17.67
N VAL A 727 -28.06 -5.18 -16.47
CA VAL A 727 -26.61 -5.20 -16.23
C VAL A 727 -26.27 -6.61 -15.75
N VAL A 728 -25.27 -7.22 -16.38
CA VAL A 728 -24.91 -8.61 -16.14
C VAL A 728 -24.52 -8.88 -14.68
N THR A 729 -24.93 -10.04 -14.16
CA THR A 729 -24.57 -10.48 -12.81
C THR A 729 -23.34 -11.40 -12.81
N ALA A 730 -22.36 -11.13 -11.95
CA ALA A 730 -21.21 -12.01 -11.74
C ALA A 730 -21.66 -13.40 -11.25
N ASN A 731 -21.21 -14.48 -11.92
CA ASN A 731 -21.65 -15.84 -11.59
C ASN A 731 -20.63 -16.91 -12.02
N GLY A 732 -19.86 -17.43 -11.06
CA GLY A 732 -18.85 -18.46 -11.28
C GLY A 732 -19.42 -19.78 -11.82
N LYS A 733 -20.62 -20.19 -11.43
CA LYS A 733 -21.24 -21.45 -11.94
C LYS A 733 -21.57 -21.38 -13.42
N ASN A 734 -22.02 -20.22 -13.90
CA ASN A 734 -22.28 -20.03 -15.33
C ASN A 734 -20.95 -19.93 -16.10
N LEU A 735 -19.92 -19.29 -15.54
CA LEU A 735 -18.57 -19.29 -16.12
C LEU A 735 -17.99 -20.71 -16.25
N GLU A 736 -18.14 -21.55 -15.23
CA GLU A 736 -17.67 -22.95 -15.24
C GLU A 736 -18.31 -23.77 -16.37
N LYS A 737 -19.63 -23.64 -16.56
CA LYS A 737 -20.33 -24.28 -17.70
C LYS A 737 -19.76 -23.84 -19.04
N MET A 738 -19.46 -22.55 -19.17
CA MET A 738 -18.97 -21.98 -20.41
C MET A 738 -17.50 -22.35 -20.66
N ALA A 739 -16.71 -22.49 -19.60
CA ALA A 739 -15.35 -23.01 -19.67
C ALA A 739 -15.32 -24.44 -20.26
N ALA A 740 -16.22 -25.32 -19.82
CA ALA A 740 -16.33 -26.67 -20.38
C ALA A 740 -16.70 -26.68 -21.87
N LEU A 741 -17.51 -25.71 -22.32
CA LEU A 741 -17.89 -25.57 -23.74
C LEU A 741 -16.76 -25.01 -24.61
N LEU A 742 -15.88 -24.18 -24.03
CA LEU A 742 -14.65 -23.71 -24.68
C LEU A 742 -13.63 -24.84 -24.78
N ASP A 743 -13.45 -25.62 -23.71
CA ASP A 743 -12.53 -26.78 -23.70
C ASP A 743 -12.94 -27.87 -24.69
N SER A 744 -14.25 -28.12 -24.84
CA SER A 744 -14.77 -29.04 -25.86
C SER A 744 -14.76 -28.47 -27.28
N GLY A 745 -14.46 -27.18 -27.45
CA GLY A 745 -14.39 -26.49 -28.73
C GLY A 745 -15.74 -26.19 -29.38
N VAL A 746 -16.85 -26.38 -28.65
CA VAL A 746 -18.22 -26.00 -29.05
C VAL A 746 -18.33 -24.49 -29.18
N LEU A 747 -17.82 -23.78 -28.17
CA LEU A 747 -17.58 -22.34 -28.22
C LEU A 747 -16.13 -22.08 -28.59
N LYS A 748 -15.88 -20.97 -29.27
CA LYS A 748 -14.54 -20.51 -29.65
C LYS A 748 -14.20 -19.22 -28.90
N PRO A 749 -12.92 -19.00 -28.56
CA PRO A 749 -12.48 -17.82 -27.82
C PRO A 749 -12.67 -16.52 -28.61
N LEU A 750 -12.60 -15.41 -27.88
CA LEU A 750 -12.53 -14.06 -28.42
C LEU A 750 -11.10 -13.74 -28.87
N ALA A 751 -10.96 -12.91 -29.90
CA ALA A 751 -9.67 -12.33 -30.25
C ALA A 751 -9.27 -11.29 -29.19
N VAL A 752 -8.00 -11.30 -28.80
CA VAL A 752 -7.42 -10.39 -27.80
C VAL A 752 -6.23 -9.62 -28.37
N VAL A 753 -6.01 -8.42 -27.85
CA VAL A 753 -4.78 -7.64 -28.07
C VAL A 753 -4.17 -7.38 -26.71
N GLU A 754 -2.97 -7.89 -26.51
CA GLU A 754 -2.26 -7.90 -25.23
C GLU A 754 -1.36 -6.67 -25.10
N PHE A 755 -1.37 -6.08 -23.91
CA PHE A 755 -0.53 -4.96 -23.49
C PHE A 755 0.15 -5.34 -22.18
N GLU A 756 1.44 -5.08 -22.02
CA GLU A 756 2.10 -5.19 -20.71
C GLU A 756 1.55 -4.14 -19.74
N ALA A 757 1.66 -4.38 -18.43
CA ALA A 757 1.16 -3.49 -17.37
C ALA A 757 1.65 -2.04 -17.52
N GLU A 758 2.91 -1.82 -17.93
CA GLU A 758 3.48 -0.48 -18.15
C GLU A 758 2.82 0.27 -19.31
N LYS A 759 2.08 -0.44 -20.16
CA LYS A 759 1.31 0.11 -21.29
C LYS A 759 -0.19 0.14 -21.01
N ALA A 760 -0.64 0.03 -19.77
CA ALA A 760 -2.06 0.03 -19.43
C ALA A 760 -2.80 1.25 -20.02
N LEU A 761 -2.21 2.46 -19.98
CA LEU A 761 -2.84 3.65 -20.56
C LEU A 761 -3.10 3.51 -22.07
N GLN A 762 -2.17 2.88 -22.80
CA GLN A 762 -2.35 2.58 -24.23
C GLN A 762 -3.44 1.51 -24.45
N ALA A 763 -3.57 0.55 -23.53
CA ALA A 763 -4.63 -0.45 -23.57
C ALA A 763 -6.01 0.22 -23.43
N TRP A 764 -6.15 1.21 -22.54
CA TRP A 764 -7.37 2.03 -22.38
C TRP A 764 -7.69 2.86 -23.62
N GLU A 765 -6.69 3.54 -24.18
CA GLU A 765 -6.86 4.28 -25.45
C GLU A 765 -7.26 3.36 -26.60
N TYR A 766 -6.72 2.15 -26.67
CA TYR A 766 -7.12 1.16 -27.65
C TYR A 766 -8.55 0.65 -27.37
N ALA A 767 -8.92 0.47 -26.10
CA ALA A 767 -10.24 -0.02 -25.73
C ALA A 767 -11.38 0.94 -26.10
N ALA A 768 -11.11 2.25 -26.06
CA ALA A 768 -12.04 3.30 -26.48
C ALA A 768 -12.30 3.34 -28.00
N LYS A 769 -11.50 2.65 -28.82
CA LYS A 769 -11.66 2.65 -30.29
C LYS A 769 -12.72 1.63 -30.73
N ARG A 770 -13.63 2.08 -31.61
CA ARG A 770 -14.56 1.19 -32.32
C ARG A 770 -13.87 0.43 -33.44
N GLY A 771 -14.39 -0.75 -33.79
CA GLY A 771 -13.95 -1.52 -34.96
C GLY A 771 -12.58 -2.20 -34.82
N ARG A 772 -12.08 -2.30 -33.58
CA ARG A 772 -10.83 -2.96 -33.17
C ARG A 772 -10.78 -4.46 -33.47
N ASP A 773 -9.58 -5.01 -33.57
CA ASP A 773 -9.33 -6.42 -33.99
C ASP A 773 -9.47 -7.45 -32.85
N GLY A 774 -9.68 -6.97 -31.62
CA GLY A 774 -9.82 -7.81 -30.43
C GLY A 774 -10.08 -6.98 -29.18
N LYS A 775 -10.41 -7.65 -28.08
CA LYS A 775 -10.55 -7.02 -26.75
C LYS A 775 -9.16 -6.66 -26.20
N ALA A 776 -9.00 -5.48 -25.61
CA ALA A 776 -7.77 -5.11 -24.92
C ALA A 776 -7.60 -5.95 -23.65
N VAL A 777 -6.39 -6.46 -23.44
CA VAL A 777 -6.03 -7.19 -22.23
C VAL A 777 -4.70 -6.66 -21.73
N ILE A 778 -4.65 -6.30 -20.45
CA ILE A 778 -3.42 -5.94 -19.73
C ILE A 778 -2.86 -7.21 -19.11
N ARG A 779 -1.56 -7.46 -19.27
CA ARG A 779 -0.84 -8.58 -18.66
C ARG A 779 0.03 -8.11 -17.50
N PHE A 780 0.06 -8.93 -16.47
CA PHE A 780 0.84 -8.72 -15.26
C PHE A 780 1.85 -9.87 -15.12
N SER A 781 3.05 -9.55 -14.61
CA SER A 781 4.21 -10.45 -14.57
C SER A 781 4.31 -11.31 -13.33
#